data_AF-A0A098R3S4-F1
#
_entry.id   AF-A0A098R3S4-F1
#
_cell.length_a   1.000
_cell.length_b   1.000
_cell.length_c   1.000
_cell.angle_alpha   90.00
_cell.angle_beta   90.00
_cell.angle_gamma   90.00
#
_symmetry.space_group_name_H-M   'P 1'
#
loop_
_entity.id
_entity.type
_entity.pdbx_description
1 polymer ?
#
loop_
_entity_poly.entity_id
_entity_poly.type
_entity_poly.pdbx_seq_one_letter_code
_entity_poly.pdbx_strand_id
1 'polypeptide(L)'
;MITRKPLLGVLFITSILVFLGACSDPAGLLPRISRGVEQGVVFSLAGVQVRDGAVLGANSRLQLSLRNPGDQDTRIRRAEFLLLDDQMQALEELKTLEGVLEETLGSQEIVLPPLLSPGMYLVEYSLFQDEGDLEPFRTGYLTFFSLSQDQLPIISSVSSYPSAFIAGGMGMLEARVTLPETYPDDFRPYFRWTQDGEVLGEGTGVPIEQGFQQVITVRSPDKSGIYSAQVEVFPMVPPDEGGFSFSAPITQQVEVVVSSSAAVTEGVHDSQDFLFLLPFSGTLDIIGDRSPEISSTKELLPGLRNQTFGYEFLPDRWIELAEFLLPVNSEGALHNHTFLADLVLDFLPLERGVEVFSTRTAGTGLEYRVEITPQGALGLEFITPGGSQGVFTPGGVIQESELAQIGISVYALEPSRYGILLLVNGVIYASGEIQVPNLGAGTIPGTTVIGKNLSGILDELGISFKRGDAVGVVADGLFTRYMEKTYGDSLEYAMGFEAGRIPQGLTVSDGVHVEPGALILPPGTWITLPKSTFESKAMTFALASLPMEDPGQNRLEIHWNDDPDTLVQVAFDGTTVVTRDSSTTVLGYLEQGISPAGLSLNVSAVDGALLLGSEEEPLRISLGETPIQSLSFKIERVQEAEGDLSLQNLLAVRNGRPIIQDIIQSLQ
;
A
#
# COMPACT_ATOMS: atom_id res chain seq x y z
N MET A 1 -17.06 79.13 -26.86
CA MET A 1 -17.26 79.76 -25.53
C MET A 1 -16.56 78.91 -24.47
N ILE A 2 -16.15 79.54 -23.36
CA ILE A 2 -16.27 79.07 -21.95
C ILE A 2 -16.75 77.60 -21.78
N THR A 3 -16.11 76.64 -21.08
CA THR A 3 -14.84 76.46 -20.32
C THR A 3 -14.58 74.93 -20.19
N ARG A 4 -13.62 74.29 -19.47
CA ARG A 4 -12.61 74.61 -18.43
C ARG A 4 -11.47 73.55 -18.45
N LYS A 5 -10.55 73.57 -17.46
CA LYS A 5 -9.84 72.38 -16.92
C LYS A 5 -10.30 72.16 -15.45
N PRO A 6 -10.18 70.94 -14.89
CA PRO A 6 -8.97 70.48 -14.18
C PRO A 6 -8.44 69.13 -14.75
N LEU A 7 -7.22 68.63 -14.49
CA LEU A 7 -6.10 69.04 -13.63
C LEU A 7 -6.22 68.80 -12.12
N LEU A 8 -6.31 67.53 -11.72
CA LEU A 8 -5.64 66.92 -10.55
C LEU A 8 -5.74 65.38 -10.65
N GLY A 9 -4.85 64.60 -9.98
CA GLY A 9 -5.01 63.13 -9.90
C GLY A 9 -3.77 62.25 -10.11
N VAL A 10 -2.55 62.68 -9.76
CA VAL A 10 -1.35 61.80 -9.76
C VAL A 10 -1.37 60.90 -8.52
N LEU A 11 -2.39 60.07 -8.39
CA LEU A 11 -2.74 59.40 -7.13
C LEU A 11 -3.57 58.11 -7.35
N PHE A 12 -3.16 57.27 -8.30
CA PHE A 12 -3.75 55.93 -8.50
C PHE A 12 -2.77 54.83 -8.95
N ILE A 13 -1.50 55.14 -9.22
CA ILE A 13 -0.46 54.16 -9.57
C ILE A 13 0.30 53.69 -8.31
N THR A 14 0.31 54.49 -7.25
CA THR A 14 1.07 54.24 -6.00
C THR A 14 0.46 53.17 -5.09
N SER A 15 -0.72 52.61 -5.41
CA SER A 15 -1.43 51.64 -4.57
C SER A 15 -1.38 50.19 -5.09
N ILE A 16 -0.85 49.96 -6.29
CA ILE A 16 -0.73 48.61 -6.89
C ILE A 16 0.68 48.02 -6.70
N LEU A 17 1.68 48.86 -6.42
CA LEU A 17 3.07 48.46 -6.17
C LEU A 17 3.43 48.18 -4.70
N VAL A 18 2.44 48.13 -3.80
CA VAL A 18 2.64 47.94 -2.34
C VAL A 18 2.13 46.57 -1.85
N PHE A 19 1.37 45.84 -2.66
CA PHE A 19 0.84 44.49 -2.31
C PHE A 19 1.58 43.32 -2.98
N LEU A 20 2.74 43.58 -3.60
CA LEU A 20 3.62 42.55 -4.21
C LEU A 20 4.99 42.48 -3.52
N GLY A 21 5.06 42.80 -2.23
CA GLY A 21 6.31 42.88 -1.46
C GLY A 21 6.13 42.58 0.02
N ALA A 22 5.26 41.62 0.36
CA ALA A 22 4.89 41.28 1.74
C ALA A 22 4.78 39.76 2.01
N CYS A 23 5.41 38.93 1.18
CA CYS A 23 5.67 37.50 1.39
C CYS A 23 7.07 37.16 0.85
N SER A 24 8.08 37.86 1.33
CA SER A 24 9.50 37.60 1.07
C SER A 24 10.20 37.50 2.42
N ASP A 25 10.75 36.34 2.75
CA ASP A 25 11.18 36.04 4.11
C ASP A 25 12.30 36.95 4.62
N PRO A 26 12.26 37.35 5.90
CA PRO A 26 13.37 38.00 6.58
C PRO A 26 14.52 37.03 6.92
N ALA A 27 14.59 35.85 6.28
CA ALA A 27 15.65 34.84 6.45
C ALA A 27 17.02 35.26 5.87
N GLY A 28 17.07 36.30 5.02
CA GLY A 28 18.25 36.73 4.27
C GLY A 28 19.41 37.36 5.07
N LEU A 29 19.56 37.04 6.36
CA LEU A 29 20.65 37.53 7.22
C LEU A 29 21.39 36.43 8.01
N LEU A 30 20.94 35.17 7.96
CA LEU A 30 21.79 34.05 8.37
C LEU A 30 22.62 33.56 7.17
N PRO A 31 23.93 33.28 7.32
CA PRO A 31 24.69 32.64 6.28
C PRO A 31 24.16 31.20 6.10
N ARG A 32 23.87 30.80 4.85
CA ARG A 32 23.59 29.38 4.56
C ARG A 32 24.78 28.55 5.04
N ILE A 33 24.56 27.59 5.94
CA ILE A 33 25.62 26.80 6.59
C ILE A 33 26.07 25.68 5.64
N SER A 34 26.63 26.09 4.50
CA SER A 34 27.32 25.21 3.56
C SER A 34 28.41 25.95 2.78
N ARG A 35 29.60 25.95 3.37
CA ARG A 35 30.84 25.70 2.62
C ARG A 35 31.48 24.48 3.25
N GLY A 36 31.21 23.31 2.67
CA GLY A 36 31.85 22.06 3.08
C GLY A 36 33.38 22.18 3.00
N VAL A 37 34.10 21.41 3.82
CA VAL A 37 35.52 21.58 4.19
C VAL A 37 36.48 21.98 3.04
N GLU A 38 36.53 23.28 2.71
CA GLU A 38 37.46 23.85 1.74
C GLU A 38 38.85 23.97 2.37
N GLN A 39 39.81 23.24 1.79
CA GLN A 39 41.26 23.20 2.07
C GLN A 39 41.75 24.21 3.12
N GLY A 40 41.94 23.75 4.37
CA GLY A 40 42.52 24.57 5.45
C GLY A 40 42.55 23.87 6.80
N VAL A 41 41.43 23.27 7.22
CA VAL A 41 41.27 22.61 8.52
C VAL A 41 40.91 21.15 8.33
N VAL A 42 41.53 20.24 9.10
CA VAL A 42 41.18 18.82 9.16
C VAL A 42 41.01 18.42 10.61
N PHE A 43 39.80 18.02 10.98
CA PHE A 43 39.52 17.38 12.27
C PHE A 43 39.70 15.86 12.13
N SER A 44 40.14 15.20 13.18
CA SER A 44 40.35 13.74 13.19
C SER A 44 40.10 13.12 14.56
N LEU A 45 39.71 11.84 14.60
CA LEU A 45 39.53 11.05 15.79
C LEU A 45 40.38 9.78 15.65
N ALA A 46 41.30 9.54 16.58
CA ALA A 46 42.26 8.43 16.53
C ALA A 46 43.02 8.29 15.18
N GLY A 47 43.29 9.41 14.49
CA GLY A 47 43.95 9.45 13.19
C GLY A 47 43.03 9.28 11.96
N VAL A 48 41.73 9.03 12.15
CA VAL A 48 40.72 9.01 11.06
C VAL A 48 40.13 10.40 10.91
N GLN A 49 40.06 10.95 9.69
CA GLN A 49 39.43 12.26 9.45
C GLN A 49 37.94 12.24 9.82
N VAL A 50 37.54 13.17 10.69
CA VAL A 50 36.14 13.47 10.99
C VAL A 50 35.59 14.37 9.89
N ARG A 51 34.35 14.12 9.49
CA ARG A 51 33.61 14.84 8.45
C ARG A 51 32.33 15.39 9.04
N ASP A 52 31.72 16.34 8.34
CA ASP A 52 30.37 16.79 8.65
C ASP A 52 29.38 15.61 8.67
N GLY A 53 28.50 15.59 9.67
CA GLY A 53 27.54 14.50 9.91
C GLY A 53 28.08 13.29 10.66
N ALA A 54 29.35 13.30 11.08
CA ALA A 54 29.92 12.20 11.86
C ALA A 54 29.21 12.01 13.21
N VAL A 55 29.01 10.74 13.61
CA VAL A 55 28.55 10.38 14.96
C VAL A 55 29.77 10.16 15.85
N LEU A 56 29.84 10.91 16.94
CA LEU A 56 30.88 10.83 17.96
C LEU A 56 30.24 10.41 19.30
N GLY A 57 30.84 9.46 20.01
CA GLY A 57 30.41 9.18 21.40
C GLY A 57 30.84 10.31 22.34
N ALA A 58 30.10 10.53 23.44
CA ALA A 58 30.28 11.63 24.41
C ALA A 58 31.65 11.72 25.15
N ASN A 59 32.60 10.84 24.83
CA ASN A 59 34.00 10.84 25.32
C ASN A 59 35.03 10.91 24.17
N SER A 60 34.61 11.25 22.95
CA SER A 60 35.47 11.38 21.77
C SER A 60 36.41 12.59 21.88
N ARG A 61 37.59 12.52 21.26
CA ARG A 61 38.59 13.60 21.28
C ARG A 61 39.03 13.99 19.88
N LEU A 62 38.87 15.26 19.53
CA LEU A 62 39.19 15.76 18.19
C LEU A 62 40.65 16.21 18.13
N GLN A 63 41.45 15.52 17.33
CA GLN A 63 42.79 15.97 16.95
C GLN A 63 42.66 16.90 15.74
N LEU A 64 43.00 18.16 15.95
CA LEU A 64 43.05 19.20 14.93
C LEU A 64 44.40 19.14 14.20
N SER A 65 44.33 19.12 12.87
CA SER A 65 45.46 19.30 11.97
C SER A 65 45.13 20.42 10.98
N LEU A 66 45.78 21.58 11.12
CA LEU A 66 45.70 22.63 10.10
C LEU A 66 46.57 22.22 8.90
N ARG A 67 45.96 22.22 7.71
CA ARG A 67 46.63 21.88 6.45
C ARG A 67 46.72 23.14 5.61
N ASN A 68 47.94 23.69 5.50
CA ASN A 68 48.22 24.99 4.88
C ASN A 68 47.40 25.19 3.58
N PRO A 69 46.54 26.23 3.47
CA PRO A 69 45.44 26.32 2.50
C PRO A 69 45.90 26.71 1.07
N GLY A 70 46.87 25.99 0.52
CA GLY A 70 47.26 26.00 -0.89
C GLY A 70 48.05 27.21 -1.39
N ASP A 71 47.84 28.40 -0.81
CA ASP A 71 48.43 29.67 -1.27
C ASP A 71 49.62 30.10 -0.38
N GLN A 72 50.82 30.18 -0.98
CA GLN A 72 52.11 30.12 -0.27
C GLN A 72 52.44 31.33 0.62
N ASP A 73 51.68 32.42 0.53
CA ASP A 73 51.82 33.61 1.38
C ASP A 73 50.83 33.65 2.56
N THR A 74 49.84 32.74 2.64
CA THR A 74 48.75 32.80 3.64
C THR A 74 49.15 32.18 4.99
N ARG A 75 49.98 32.89 5.75
CA ARG A 75 50.38 32.47 7.10
C ARG A 75 49.26 32.69 8.12
N ILE A 76 48.76 31.61 8.70
CA ILE A 76 47.81 31.67 9.82
C ILE A 76 48.59 31.99 11.10
N ARG A 77 48.11 32.98 11.88
CA ARG A 77 48.73 33.38 13.16
C ARG A 77 47.83 33.28 14.39
N ARG A 78 46.52 33.41 14.22
CA ARG A 78 45.53 33.11 15.27
C ARG A 78 44.50 32.14 14.73
N ALA A 79 44.07 31.20 15.56
CA ALA A 79 42.97 30.29 15.27
C ALA A 79 42.11 30.09 16.52
N GLU A 80 40.83 30.43 16.40
CA GLU A 80 39.82 30.39 17.46
C GLU A 80 38.83 29.26 17.17
N PHE A 81 38.41 28.53 18.20
CA PHE A 81 37.49 27.39 18.11
C PHE A 81 36.40 27.48 19.16
N LEU A 82 35.15 27.40 18.73
CA LEU A 82 33.96 27.58 19.56
C LEU A 82 33.03 26.37 19.41
N LEU A 83 32.54 25.82 20.53
CA LEU A 83 31.52 24.78 20.50
C LEU A 83 30.13 25.41 20.59
N LEU A 84 29.31 25.16 19.58
CA LEU A 84 27.91 25.55 19.51
C LEU A 84 27.01 24.34 19.68
N ASP A 85 25.85 24.54 20.32
CA ASP A 85 24.75 23.57 20.37
C ASP A 85 23.81 23.68 19.16
N ASP A 86 22.71 22.92 19.20
CA ASP A 86 21.67 22.91 18.16
C ASP A 86 20.87 24.22 18.05
N GLN A 87 20.96 25.09 19.06
CA GLN A 87 20.38 26.44 19.10
C GLN A 87 21.40 27.52 18.73
N MET A 88 22.58 27.13 18.24
CA MET A 88 23.72 28.01 17.92
C MET A 88 24.23 28.82 19.14
N GLN A 89 24.01 28.34 20.36
CA GLN A 89 24.51 28.96 21.58
C GLN A 89 25.92 28.44 21.89
N ALA A 90 26.81 29.36 22.26
CA ALA A 90 28.16 29.03 22.68
C ALA A 90 28.16 28.30 24.04
N LEU A 91 28.52 27.02 24.03
CA LEU A 91 28.69 26.21 25.23
C LEU A 91 30.05 26.44 25.90
N GLU A 92 31.13 26.41 25.10
CA GLU A 92 32.50 26.59 25.57
C GLU A 92 33.41 27.10 24.45
N GLU A 93 34.30 28.06 24.76
CA GLU A 93 35.43 28.41 23.90
C GLU A 93 36.46 27.26 23.99
N LEU A 94 36.47 26.38 22.99
CA LEU A 94 37.26 25.14 23.01
C LEU A 94 38.77 25.41 23.03
N LYS A 95 39.22 26.43 22.28
CA LYS A 95 40.63 26.81 22.18
C LYS A 95 40.82 28.10 21.40
N THR A 96 41.73 28.95 21.90
CA THR A 96 42.43 29.96 21.09
C THR A 96 43.90 29.55 20.95
N LEU A 97 44.44 29.64 19.74
CA LEU A 97 45.82 29.32 19.38
C LEU A 97 46.49 30.54 18.74
N GLU A 98 47.71 30.87 19.18
CA GLU A 98 48.47 32.06 18.77
C GLU A 98 49.90 31.72 18.32
N GLY A 99 50.53 32.61 17.54
CA GLY A 99 51.92 32.50 17.07
C GLY A 99 52.03 31.94 15.65
N VAL A 100 53.25 31.57 15.21
CA VAL A 100 53.42 30.99 13.85
C VAL A 100 52.90 29.55 13.84
N LEU A 101 51.66 29.40 13.39
CA LEU A 101 50.92 28.14 13.48
C LEU A 101 51.45 27.07 12.50
N GLU A 102 52.06 27.47 11.38
CA GLU A 102 52.47 26.59 10.28
C GLU A 102 53.45 25.45 10.68
N GLU A 103 54.34 25.68 11.65
CA GLU A 103 55.32 24.68 12.12
C GLU A 103 54.86 23.91 13.38
N THR A 104 53.81 24.39 14.07
CA THR A 104 53.49 23.99 15.46
C THR A 104 52.23 23.11 15.57
N LEU A 105 51.54 22.86 14.46
CA LEU A 105 50.16 22.31 14.43
C LEU A 105 50.00 20.94 13.76
N GLY A 106 51.08 20.15 13.66
CA GLY A 106 51.01 18.78 13.14
C GLY A 106 50.09 17.84 13.91
N SER A 107 49.76 18.15 15.17
CA SER A 107 48.76 17.45 15.99
C SER A 107 48.39 18.26 17.24
N GLN A 108 47.41 19.16 17.17
CA GLN A 108 46.86 19.81 18.36
C GLN A 108 45.58 19.11 18.81
N GLU A 109 45.57 18.54 20.02
CA GLU A 109 44.35 17.94 20.59
C GLU A 109 43.40 19.06 21.03
N ILE A 110 42.17 19.04 20.50
CA ILE A 110 41.00 19.74 21.02
C ILE A 110 40.20 18.70 21.79
N VAL A 111 40.30 18.75 23.11
CA VAL A 111 39.50 17.89 23.99
C VAL A 111 38.10 18.48 24.02
N LEU A 112 37.12 17.78 23.45
CA LEU A 112 35.72 18.14 23.62
C LEU A 112 35.33 18.11 25.11
N PRO A 113 34.37 18.92 25.56
CA PRO A 113 33.93 18.93 26.94
C PRO A 113 33.53 17.51 27.39
N PRO A 114 33.99 17.03 28.56
CA PRO A 114 33.68 15.69 29.02
C PRO A 114 32.19 15.57 29.32
N LEU A 115 31.54 14.54 28.76
CA LEU A 115 30.09 14.32 28.85
C LEU A 115 29.26 15.38 28.12
N LEU A 116 29.51 15.56 26.82
CA LEU A 116 28.49 16.14 25.93
C LEU A 116 27.20 15.32 26.05
N SER A 117 26.06 16.01 26.13
CA SER A 117 24.73 15.38 26.03
C SER A 117 24.56 14.67 24.69
N PRO A 118 23.53 13.80 24.55
CA PRO A 118 22.93 13.55 23.26
C PRO A 118 22.63 14.89 22.55
N GLY A 119 22.98 15.04 21.28
CA GLY A 119 22.70 16.28 20.55
C GLY A 119 23.46 16.46 19.24
N MET A 120 23.12 17.50 18.50
CA MET A 120 23.87 18.01 17.37
C MET A 120 24.75 19.17 17.84
N TYR A 121 25.97 19.24 17.32
CA TYR A 121 26.98 20.21 17.73
C TYR A 121 27.71 20.76 16.52
N LEU A 122 28.06 22.04 16.55
CA LEU A 122 28.95 22.67 15.59
C LEU A 122 30.27 23.06 16.27
N VAL A 123 31.41 22.73 15.64
CA VAL A 123 32.67 23.42 15.91
C VAL A 123 32.81 24.54 14.90
N GLU A 124 32.55 25.78 15.32
CA GLU A 124 32.96 26.95 14.55
C GLU A 124 34.47 27.14 14.70
N TYR A 125 35.15 27.46 13.60
CA TYR A 125 36.56 27.82 13.58
C TYR A 125 36.77 29.14 12.82
N SER A 126 37.57 30.03 13.39
CA SER A 126 37.92 31.33 12.82
C SER A 126 39.44 31.48 12.72
N LEU A 127 39.94 31.85 11.53
CA LEU A 127 41.36 31.92 11.19
C LEU A 127 41.76 33.37 10.85
N PHE A 128 42.92 33.80 11.36
CA PHE A 128 43.43 35.16 11.26
C PHE A 128 44.86 35.18 10.70
N GLN A 129 45.22 36.23 9.95
CA GLN A 129 46.55 36.34 9.33
C GLN A 129 47.56 37.02 10.26
N ASP A 130 47.08 37.90 11.15
CA ASP A 130 47.87 38.47 12.24
C ASP A 130 47.17 38.37 13.60
N GLU A 131 47.97 38.36 14.68
CA GLU A 131 47.50 38.27 16.06
C GLU A 131 46.61 39.46 16.45
N GLY A 132 46.78 40.60 15.77
CA GLY A 132 45.99 41.82 15.95
C GLY A 132 44.74 41.96 15.05
N ASP A 133 44.43 40.98 14.20
CA ASP A 133 43.24 41.04 13.34
C ASP A 133 41.95 40.94 14.18
N LEU A 134 40.99 41.84 13.93
CA LEU A 134 39.68 41.84 14.59
C LEU A 134 38.62 40.99 13.86
N GLU A 135 38.84 40.73 12.57
CA GLU A 135 37.93 40.00 11.69
C GLU A 135 38.68 38.80 11.09
N PRO A 136 38.12 37.58 11.10
CA PRO A 136 38.78 36.42 10.52
C PRO A 136 38.83 36.50 8.99
N PHE A 137 39.97 36.12 8.39
CA PHE A 137 40.07 36.02 6.93
C PHE A 137 39.33 34.78 6.39
N ARG A 138 39.07 33.79 7.27
CA ARG A 138 38.21 32.63 7.00
C ARG A 138 37.55 32.16 8.30
N THR A 139 36.23 32.01 8.25
CA THR A 139 35.45 31.22 9.22
C THR A 139 34.88 30.00 8.52
N GLY A 140 34.67 28.92 9.26
CA GLY A 140 34.00 27.70 8.80
C GLY A 140 33.53 26.84 9.96
N TYR A 141 32.89 25.72 9.64
CA TYR A 141 32.20 24.87 10.60
C TYR A 141 32.57 23.40 10.41
N LEU A 142 32.40 22.61 11.47
CA LEU A 142 32.26 21.14 11.42
C LEU A 142 30.98 20.76 12.18
N THR A 143 30.02 20.13 11.51
CA THR A 143 28.80 19.63 12.16
C THR A 143 28.96 18.16 12.56
N PHE A 144 28.62 17.80 13.80
CA PHE A 144 28.64 16.40 14.26
C PHE A 144 27.48 16.08 15.22
N PHE A 145 27.19 14.79 15.40
CA PHE A 145 26.20 14.30 16.36
C PHE A 145 26.91 13.63 17.55
N SER A 146 26.62 14.06 18.77
CA SER A 146 27.03 13.38 20.00
C SER A 146 25.98 12.31 20.33
N LEU A 147 26.27 11.04 20.04
CA LEU A 147 25.42 9.87 20.33
C LEU A 147 26.28 8.62 20.52
N SER A 148 25.87 7.69 21.39
CA SER A 148 26.45 6.34 21.38
C SER A 148 25.85 5.47 20.29
N GLN A 149 26.55 4.40 19.89
CA GLN A 149 26.18 3.56 18.74
C GLN A 149 24.84 2.82 18.96
N ASP A 150 24.50 2.53 20.22
CA ASP A 150 23.22 1.95 20.63
C ASP A 150 22.06 2.97 20.62
N GLN A 151 22.32 4.27 20.48
CA GLN A 151 21.31 5.32 20.35
C GLN A 151 21.04 5.72 18.89
N LEU A 152 21.57 5.00 17.91
CA LEU A 152 21.38 5.35 16.50
C LEU A 152 20.07 4.79 15.93
N PRO A 153 19.35 5.57 15.08
CA PRO A 153 18.19 5.07 14.37
C PRO A 153 18.59 3.97 13.37
N ILE A 154 17.75 2.94 13.23
CA ILE A 154 18.00 1.82 12.32
C ILE A 154 16.94 1.85 11.22
N ILE A 155 17.34 1.95 9.94
CA ILE A 155 16.41 1.78 8.82
C ILE A 155 15.96 0.31 8.83
N SER A 156 14.66 0.08 9.04
CA SER A 156 14.06 -1.24 9.18
C SER A 156 13.31 -1.70 7.93
N SER A 157 12.86 -0.78 7.07
CA SER A 157 12.47 -1.09 5.69
C SER A 157 12.69 0.10 4.75
N VAL A 158 12.89 -0.20 3.46
CA VAL A 158 12.80 0.75 2.36
C VAL A 158 11.98 0.08 1.25
N SER A 159 10.94 0.75 0.77
CA SER A 159 9.94 0.20 -0.14
C SER A 159 9.62 1.18 -1.28
N SER A 160 9.18 0.66 -2.42
CA SER A 160 8.65 1.47 -3.53
C SER A 160 7.23 1.02 -3.88
N TYR A 161 6.37 2.00 -4.20
CA TYR A 161 4.94 1.80 -4.45
C TYR A 161 4.54 2.53 -5.76
N PRO A 162 4.10 1.83 -6.81
CA PRO A 162 4.12 0.37 -6.97
C PRO A 162 5.55 -0.19 -6.99
N SER A 163 5.70 -1.52 -6.90
CA SER A 163 7.00 -2.22 -6.94
C SER A 163 7.80 -1.98 -8.23
N ALA A 164 7.11 -1.73 -9.35
CA ALA A 164 7.70 -1.28 -10.61
C ALA A 164 6.92 -0.08 -11.17
N PHE A 165 7.59 1.05 -11.40
CA PHE A 165 6.97 2.28 -11.88
C PHE A 165 6.77 2.27 -13.41
N ILE A 166 5.72 2.94 -13.89
CA ILE A 166 5.57 3.26 -15.32
C ILE A 166 6.47 4.46 -15.66
N ALA A 167 7.18 4.40 -16.79
CA ALA A 167 8.10 5.43 -17.26
C ALA A 167 7.40 6.79 -17.48
N GLY A 168 7.91 7.84 -16.83
CA GLY A 168 7.32 9.18 -16.79
C GLY A 168 6.08 9.31 -15.90
N GLY A 169 5.60 8.22 -15.29
CA GLY A 169 4.53 8.20 -14.30
C GLY A 169 5.01 8.57 -12.90
N MET A 170 4.08 8.59 -11.95
CA MET A 170 4.35 8.85 -10.54
C MET A 170 4.60 7.56 -9.74
N GLY A 171 5.17 7.69 -8.55
CA GLY A 171 5.26 6.62 -7.56
C GLY A 171 5.54 7.19 -6.19
N MET A 172 5.65 6.32 -5.19
CA MET A 172 6.02 6.68 -3.83
C MET A 172 7.21 5.84 -3.35
N LEU A 173 8.11 6.46 -2.59
CA LEU A 173 9.18 5.78 -1.87
C LEU A 173 8.92 5.91 -0.37
N GLU A 174 9.00 4.79 0.35
CA GLU A 174 8.83 4.73 1.80
C GLU A 174 10.14 4.28 2.46
N ALA A 175 10.49 4.92 3.58
CA ALA A 175 11.48 4.42 4.52
C ALA A 175 10.90 4.36 5.93
N ARG A 176 11.13 3.25 6.62
CA ARG A 176 10.80 3.07 8.04
C ARG A 176 12.08 2.98 8.84
N VAL A 177 12.07 3.62 10.00
CA VAL A 177 13.16 3.69 10.96
C VAL A 177 12.64 3.21 12.31
N THR A 178 13.28 2.17 12.84
CA THR A 178 13.09 1.70 14.21
C THR A 178 14.04 2.44 15.14
N LEU A 179 13.53 2.83 16.31
CA LEU A 179 14.34 3.49 17.34
C LEU A 179 14.74 2.50 18.46
N PRO A 180 15.98 2.56 18.97
CA PRO A 180 16.38 1.82 20.16
C PRO A 180 15.78 2.43 21.43
N GLU A 181 15.63 1.63 22.50
CA GLU A 181 15.10 2.10 23.81
C GLU A 181 15.95 3.21 24.47
N THR A 182 17.19 3.41 24.03
CA THR A 182 18.10 4.47 24.52
C THR A 182 18.06 5.75 23.68
N TYR A 183 17.19 5.82 22.66
CA TYR A 183 16.98 7.01 21.84
C TYR A 183 16.32 8.14 22.63
N PRO A 184 16.72 9.42 22.48
CA PRO A 184 16.07 10.53 23.20
C PRO A 184 14.62 10.79 22.72
N ASP A 185 13.67 10.85 23.67
CA ASP A 185 12.22 11.05 23.42
C ASP A 185 11.88 12.35 22.65
N ASP A 186 12.74 13.35 22.72
CA ASP A 186 12.64 14.65 22.06
C ASP A 186 13.21 14.65 20.63
N PHE A 187 14.06 13.69 20.27
CA PHE A 187 14.76 13.68 18.98
C PHE A 187 13.86 13.17 17.86
N ARG A 188 13.98 13.76 16.67
CA ARG A 188 13.18 13.41 15.48
C ARG A 188 14.14 13.08 14.34
N PRO A 189 14.15 11.83 13.83
CA PRO A 189 14.91 11.49 12.64
C PRO A 189 14.49 12.37 11.46
N TYR A 190 15.49 12.95 10.81
CA TYR A 190 15.33 13.70 9.57
C TYR A 190 15.82 12.83 8.41
N PHE A 191 15.02 12.77 7.36
CA PHE A 191 15.23 11.93 6.19
C PHE A 191 15.54 12.83 4.99
N ARG A 192 16.48 12.42 4.15
CA ARG A 192 16.70 12.99 2.82
C ARG A 192 16.78 11.86 1.80
N TRP A 193 16.05 12.01 0.70
CA TRP A 193 16.10 11.10 -0.45
C TRP A 193 16.87 11.73 -1.58
N THR A 194 17.76 10.97 -2.20
CA THR A 194 18.50 11.40 -3.38
C THR A 194 18.46 10.36 -4.49
N GLN A 195 18.53 10.82 -5.74
CA GLN A 195 18.77 10.00 -6.92
C GLN A 195 19.71 10.76 -7.85
N ASP A 196 20.76 10.09 -8.36
CA ASP A 196 21.76 10.67 -9.26
C ASP A 196 22.43 11.98 -8.76
N GLY A 197 22.32 12.28 -7.45
CA GLY A 197 22.80 13.50 -6.80
C GLY A 197 21.78 14.63 -6.65
N GLU A 198 20.56 14.48 -7.18
CA GLU A 198 19.43 15.39 -6.96
C GLU A 198 18.62 14.96 -5.73
N VAL A 199 18.11 15.92 -4.94
CA VAL A 199 17.25 15.66 -3.77
C VAL A 199 15.81 15.48 -4.23
N LEU A 200 15.25 14.29 -4.02
CA LEU A 200 13.86 13.96 -4.37
C LEU A 200 12.85 14.46 -3.33
N GLY A 201 13.28 14.57 -2.07
CA GLY A 201 12.48 15.06 -0.96
C GLY A 201 13.21 14.90 0.37
N GLU A 202 12.92 15.77 1.33
CA GLU A 202 13.53 15.74 2.66
C GLU A 202 12.58 16.31 3.74
N GLY A 203 12.81 15.94 5.00
CA GLY A 203 11.97 16.34 6.13
C GLY A 203 12.00 15.37 7.30
N THR A 204 11.24 15.66 8.35
CA THR A 204 10.96 14.69 9.43
C THR A 204 10.06 13.55 8.97
N GLY A 205 10.19 12.38 9.59
CA GLY A 205 9.18 11.33 9.49
C GLY A 205 7.94 11.59 10.35
N VAL A 206 6.86 10.87 10.06
CA VAL A 206 5.67 10.71 10.93
C VAL A 206 5.96 9.63 11.97
N PRO A 207 5.59 9.81 13.27
CA PRO A 207 5.74 8.76 14.27
C PRO A 207 4.89 7.52 13.97
N ILE A 208 5.47 6.33 14.20
CA ILE A 208 4.80 5.02 14.17
C ILE A 208 5.15 4.24 15.44
N GLU A 209 4.46 3.13 15.71
CA GLU A 209 4.53 2.38 17.00
C GLU A 209 5.96 2.06 17.50
N GLN A 210 6.92 1.84 16.59
CA GLN A 210 8.31 1.50 16.94
C GLN A 210 9.35 2.50 16.40
N GLY A 211 8.92 3.71 16.00
CA GLY A 211 9.83 4.75 15.50
C GLY A 211 9.19 5.73 14.53
N PHE A 212 9.75 5.84 13.31
CA PHE A 212 9.36 6.85 12.32
C PHE A 212 9.23 6.30 10.90
N GLN A 213 8.30 6.86 10.14
CA GLN A 213 8.05 6.55 8.73
C GLN A 213 8.13 7.84 7.91
N GLN A 214 8.80 7.83 6.76
CA GLN A 214 8.62 8.87 5.76
C GLN A 214 8.20 8.23 4.43
N VAL A 215 7.20 8.84 3.79
CA VAL A 215 6.82 8.54 2.41
C VAL A 215 7.02 9.82 1.59
N ILE A 216 7.66 9.71 0.43
CA ILE A 216 7.75 10.81 -0.55
C ILE A 216 7.11 10.40 -1.87
N THR A 217 6.48 11.36 -2.54
CA THR A 217 5.95 11.18 -3.90
C THR A 217 7.01 11.61 -4.91
N VAL A 218 7.30 10.74 -5.88
CA VAL A 218 8.35 10.93 -6.89
C VAL A 218 7.79 10.74 -8.30
N ARG A 219 8.44 11.32 -9.31
CA ARG A 219 8.15 11.05 -10.72
C ARG A 219 9.25 10.18 -11.30
N SER A 220 8.89 9.10 -11.98
CA SER A 220 9.85 8.20 -12.62
C SER A 220 10.47 8.84 -13.87
N PRO A 221 11.70 8.44 -14.25
CA PRO A 221 12.28 8.83 -15.53
C PRO A 221 11.44 8.40 -16.74
N ASP A 222 11.43 9.20 -17.82
CA ASP A 222 10.71 8.89 -19.06
C ASP A 222 11.31 7.71 -19.89
N LYS A 223 12.10 6.83 -19.25
CA LYS A 223 12.80 5.69 -19.89
C LYS A 223 12.79 4.48 -18.97
N SER A 224 12.64 3.30 -19.56
CA SER A 224 12.76 2.03 -18.85
C SER A 224 14.20 1.76 -18.40
N GLY A 225 14.34 1.17 -17.22
CA GLY A 225 15.63 0.87 -16.61
C GLY A 225 15.48 0.41 -15.16
N ILE A 226 16.62 0.30 -14.47
CA ILE A 226 16.68 0.19 -13.01
C ILE A 226 17.40 1.45 -12.53
N TYR A 227 16.83 2.13 -11.55
CA TYR A 227 17.32 3.39 -11.01
C TYR A 227 17.56 3.26 -9.51
N SER A 228 18.69 3.78 -9.02
CA SER A 228 19.04 3.70 -7.60
C SER A 228 18.65 4.99 -6.88
N ALA A 229 17.70 4.91 -5.96
CA ALA A 229 17.44 5.96 -4.99
C ALA A 229 18.17 5.64 -3.67
N GLN A 230 18.63 6.66 -2.96
CA GLN A 230 19.29 6.55 -1.66
C GLN A 230 18.51 7.36 -0.62
N VAL A 231 18.09 6.70 0.46
CA VAL A 231 17.60 7.36 1.66
C VAL A 231 18.75 7.55 2.65
N GLU A 232 18.79 8.73 3.25
CA GLU A 232 19.77 9.19 4.22
C GLU A 232 19.03 9.61 5.49
N VAL A 233 19.42 9.06 6.65
CA VAL A 233 18.76 9.29 7.94
C VAL A 233 19.72 9.96 8.93
N PHE A 234 19.39 11.19 9.30
CA PHE A 234 20.06 11.96 10.32
C PHE A 234 19.32 11.77 11.66
N PRO A 235 20.02 11.61 12.81
CA PRO A 235 19.36 11.41 14.11
C PRO A 235 18.54 12.61 14.61
N MET A 236 18.70 13.78 14.02
CA MET A 236 18.05 15.03 14.43
C MET A 236 17.66 15.86 13.21
N VAL A 237 16.77 16.83 13.42
CA VAL A 237 16.47 17.88 12.44
C VAL A 237 17.67 18.83 12.24
N PRO A 238 17.82 19.44 11.05
CA PRO A 238 18.75 20.55 10.86
C PRO A 238 18.32 21.77 11.71
N PRO A 239 19.26 22.67 12.06
CA PRO A 239 18.95 23.87 12.83
C PRO A 239 18.30 24.97 11.97
N ASP A 240 18.48 24.91 10.65
CA ASP A 240 17.90 25.78 9.64
C ASP A 240 16.99 25.01 8.67
N GLU A 241 16.05 25.72 8.05
CA GLU A 241 15.06 25.17 7.10
C GLU A 241 15.69 24.66 5.78
N GLY A 242 17.02 24.77 5.62
CA GLY A 242 17.75 24.50 4.38
C GLY A 242 18.24 23.05 4.20
N GLY A 243 17.88 22.14 5.10
CA GLY A 243 18.35 20.76 5.09
C GLY A 243 19.81 20.62 5.54
N PHE A 244 20.28 19.38 5.71
CA PHE A 244 21.72 19.14 5.88
C PHE A 244 22.43 19.25 4.52
N SER A 245 23.66 19.77 4.49
CA SER A 245 24.45 19.89 3.25
C SER A 245 25.55 18.82 3.08
N PHE A 246 25.60 17.86 4.00
CA PHE A 246 26.53 16.72 4.04
C PHE A 246 25.75 15.39 4.05
N SER A 247 26.43 14.25 3.83
CA SER A 247 25.79 12.92 3.85
C SER A 247 25.47 12.43 5.26
N ALA A 248 24.38 11.68 5.41
CA ALA A 248 24.00 11.11 6.70
C ALA A 248 24.97 10.00 7.16
N PRO A 249 25.08 9.76 8.48
CA PRO A 249 25.81 8.61 9.01
C PRO A 249 25.13 7.26 8.74
N ILE A 250 23.82 7.28 8.45
CA ILE A 250 22.98 6.10 8.21
C ILE A 250 22.33 6.28 6.83
N THR A 251 22.54 5.34 5.92
CA THR A 251 22.01 5.41 4.56
C THR A 251 21.65 4.04 4.03
N GLN A 252 20.61 3.94 3.21
CA GLN A 252 20.25 2.73 2.47
C GLN A 252 19.89 3.07 1.02
N GLN A 253 20.21 2.16 0.10
CA GLN A 253 19.84 2.28 -1.31
C GLN A 253 18.69 1.32 -1.64
N VAL A 254 17.83 1.72 -2.58
CA VAL A 254 16.75 0.93 -3.15
C VAL A 254 16.81 1.00 -4.68
N GLU A 255 16.59 -0.13 -5.33
CA GLU A 255 16.50 -0.22 -6.79
C GLU A 255 15.03 -0.10 -7.20
N VAL A 256 14.72 0.93 -7.98
CA VAL A 256 13.40 1.20 -8.56
C VAL A 256 13.39 0.71 -10.00
N VAL A 257 12.55 -0.29 -10.28
CA VAL A 257 12.34 -0.80 -11.65
C VAL A 257 11.39 0.15 -12.38
N VAL A 258 11.74 0.54 -13.61
CA VAL A 258 10.93 1.41 -14.46
C VAL A 258 10.61 0.71 -15.78
N SER A 259 9.32 0.57 -16.10
CA SER A 259 8.78 -0.11 -17.29
C SER A 259 8.21 0.88 -18.30
N SER A 260 8.32 0.58 -19.61
CA SER A 260 7.60 1.31 -20.67
C SER A 260 6.18 0.78 -20.90
N SER A 261 5.69 -0.14 -20.07
CA SER A 261 4.34 -0.72 -20.16
C SER A 261 3.74 -0.92 -18.77
N ALA A 262 2.48 -0.51 -18.61
CA ALA A 262 1.66 -0.77 -17.43
C ALA A 262 1.42 -2.28 -17.18
N ALA A 263 1.56 -3.13 -18.19
CA ALA A 263 1.37 -4.59 -18.07
C ALA A 263 2.52 -5.32 -17.33
N VAL A 264 3.30 -4.58 -16.53
CA VAL A 264 4.40 -5.07 -15.68
C VAL A 264 4.17 -4.70 -14.21
N THR A 265 3.20 -3.83 -13.90
CA THR A 265 2.75 -3.63 -12.51
C THR A 265 2.01 -4.87 -12.00
N GLU A 266 1.94 -5.06 -10.68
CA GLU A 266 1.33 -6.23 -10.02
C GLU A 266 -0.22 -6.20 -10.04
N GLY A 267 -0.80 -6.19 -11.24
CA GLY A 267 -2.23 -6.32 -11.52
C GLY A 267 -2.45 -7.22 -12.74
N VAL A 268 -2.84 -8.48 -12.52
CA VAL A 268 -2.82 -9.53 -13.57
C VAL A 268 -4.07 -9.46 -14.47
N HIS A 269 -4.08 -8.45 -15.33
CA HIS A 269 -5.15 -8.15 -16.27
C HIS A 269 -4.61 -7.94 -17.70
N ASP A 270 -4.86 -8.91 -18.58
CA ASP A 270 -4.65 -8.71 -20.01
C ASP A 270 -5.65 -7.68 -20.52
N SER A 271 -5.14 -6.55 -21.01
CA SER A 271 -5.93 -5.44 -21.56
C SER A 271 -6.94 -5.86 -22.65
N GLN A 272 -6.76 -7.02 -23.30
CA GLN A 272 -7.70 -7.58 -24.29
C GLN A 272 -9.05 -8.01 -23.68
N ASP A 273 -9.13 -8.21 -22.36
CA ASP A 273 -10.36 -8.60 -21.66
C ASP A 273 -11.15 -7.40 -21.11
N PHE A 274 -10.68 -6.17 -21.33
CA PHE A 274 -11.27 -4.95 -20.77
C PHE A 274 -11.86 -4.03 -21.83
N LEU A 275 -13.08 -3.54 -21.58
CA LEU A 275 -13.66 -2.42 -22.32
C LEU A 275 -12.88 -1.15 -22.02
N PHE A 276 -12.56 -0.93 -20.74
CA PHE A 276 -11.60 0.06 -20.27
C PHE A 276 -11.11 -0.36 -18.87
N LEU A 277 -9.91 0.07 -18.51
CA LEU A 277 -9.26 -0.19 -17.22
C LEU A 277 -8.36 1.00 -16.85
N LEU A 278 -8.51 1.48 -15.62
CA LEU A 278 -7.65 2.43 -14.92
C LEU A 278 -6.88 1.64 -13.85
N PRO A 279 -5.64 1.21 -14.11
CA PRO A 279 -4.84 0.43 -13.15
C PRO A 279 -4.10 1.31 -12.12
N PHE A 280 -4.43 2.61 -12.06
CA PHE A 280 -3.90 3.69 -11.20
C PHE A 280 -2.40 3.66 -10.82
N SER A 281 -1.57 2.99 -11.62
CA SER A 281 -0.17 2.62 -11.39
C SER A 281 0.81 3.80 -11.59
N GLY A 282 0.49 4.94 -10.99
CA GLY A 282 1.24 6.20 -11.15
C GLY A 282 0.82 7.02 -12.38
N THR A 283 -0.19 6.56 -13.11
CA THR A 283 -0.74 7.23 -14.30
C THR A 283 -2.27 7.20 -14.27
N LEU A 284 -2.89 8.14 -15.00
CA LEU A 284 -4.32 8.14 -15.31
C LEU A 284 -4.61 7.60 -16.72
N ASP A 285 -3.66 6.88 -17.31
CA ASP A 285 -3.76 6.29 -18.65
C ASP A 285 -4.78 5.14 -18.64
N ILE A 286 -5.72 5.17 -19.60
CA ILE A 286 -6.79 4.17 -19.71
C ILE A 286 -6.42 3.14 -20.76
N ILE A 287 -6.33 1.87 -20.34
CA ILE A 287 -6.02 0.73 -21.21
C ILE A 287 -7.27 -0.11 -21.50
N GLY A 288 -7.29 -0.81 -22.64
CA GLY A 288 -8.40 -1.67 -23.05
C GLY A 288 -8.91 -1.39 -24.47
N ASP A 289 -10.06 -1.98 -24.79
CA ASP A 289 -10.76 -1.93 -26.09
C ASP A 289 -11.36 -0.53 -26.39
N ARG A 290 -11.40 0.37 -25.39
CA ARG A 290 -11.56 1.83 -25.49
C ARG A 290 -10.57 2.55 -24.58
N SER A 291 -10.15 3.75 -25.01
CA SER A 291 -9.37 4.70 -24.21
C SER A 291 -10.06 6.08 -24.30
N PRO A 292 -11.12 6.32 -23.49
CA PRO A 292 -11.89 7.57 -23.49
C PRO A 292 -11.10 8.74 -22.92
N GLU A 293 -11.28 9.95 -23.46
CA GLU A 293 -10.60 11.15 -22.94
C GLU A 293 -11.17 11.62 -21.59
N ILE A 294 -10.30 11.76 -20.59
CA ILE A 294 -10.60 12.40 -19.30
C ILE A 294 -10.93 13.88 -19.55
N SER A 295 -12.20 14.24 -19.39
CA SER A 295 -12.69 15.61 -19.60
C SER A 295 -12.49 16.51 -18.39
N SER A 296 -12.34 15.94 -17.19
CA SER A 296 -12.02 16.69 -15.97
C SER A 296 -11.39 15.78 -14.90
N THR A 297 -10.31 16.26 -14.30
CA THR A 297 -9.75 15.78 -13.02
C THR A 297 -9.39 16.98 -12.16
N LYS A 298 -9.98 17.07 -10.97
CA LYS A 298 -9.46 17.97 -9.92
C LYS A 298 -8.28 17.30 -9.25
N GLU A 299 -7.06 17.62 -9.67
CA GLU A 299 -5.78 17.35 -8.97
C GLU A 299 -5.80 16.07 -8.11
N LEU A 300 -6.02 14.91 -8.75
CA LEU A 300 -5.84 13.63 -8.08
C LEU A 300 -4.33 13.40 -7.91
N LEU A 301 -3.91 13.03 -6.70
CA LEU A 301 -2.51 12.77 -6.37
C LEU A 301 -2.32 11.28 -6.10
N PRO A 302 -1.15 10.69 -6.39
CA PRO A 302 -0.84 9.33 -5.94
C PRO A 302 -0.78 9.30 -4.41
N GLY A 303 -1.28 8.23 -3.81
CA GLY A 303 -1.34 8.05 -2.36
C GLY A 303 -1.11 6.61 -1.94
N LEU A 304 -0.88 6.44 -0.63
CA LEU A 304 -0.67 5.14 0.02
C LEU A 304 -1.57 5.05 1.25
N ARG A 305 -2.34 3.97 1.38
CA ARG A 305 -3.08 3.60 2.60
C ARG A 305 -2.91 2.11 2.84
N ASN A 306 -2.41 1.73 4.01
CA ASN A 306 -2.27 0.34 4.43
C ASN A 306 -1.62 -0.58 3.37
N GLN A 307 -0.51 -0.09 2.80
CA GLN A 307 0.27 -0.70 1.72
C GLN A 307 -0.43 -0.80 0.34
N THR A 308 -1.70 -0.41 0.24
CA THR A 308 -2.40 -0.20 -1.04
C THR A 308 -1.98 1.15 -1.61
N PHE A 309 -1.43 1.12 -2.82
CA PHE A 309 -1.10 2.29 -3.62
C PHE A 309 -2.31 2.68 -4.50
N GLY A 310 -2.29 3.86 -5.11
CA GLY A 310 -3.30 4.27 -6.09
C GLY A 310 -3.40 5.78 -6.14
N TYR A 311 -4.54 6.31 -6.57
CA TYR A 311 -4.82 7.74 -6.48
C TYR A 311 -5.72 8.06 -5.28
N GLU A 312 -5.38 9.14 -4.57
CA GLU A 312 -6.12 9.70 -3.45
C GLU A 312 -7.30 10.54 -3.95
N PHE A 313 -8.50 10.10 -3.59
CA PHE A 313 -9.74 10.84 -3.77
C PHE A 313 -10.11 11.53 -2.46
N LEU A 314 -10.60 12.76 -2.59
CA LEU A 314 -11.27 13.50 -1.52
C LEU A 314 -12.71 13.76 -1.94
N PRO A 315 -13.67 13.99 -1.03
CA PRO A 315 -15.09 14.04 -1.39
C PRO A 315 -15.50 15.10 -2.42
N ASP A 316 -14.65 16.11 -2.68
CA ASP A 316 -14.85 17.12 -3.73
C ASP A 316 -14.09 16.85 -5.05
N ARG A 317 -13.27 15.79 -5.14
CA ARG A 317 -12.49 15.40 -6.32
C ARG A 317 -13.07 14.12 -6.93
N TRP A 318 -13.13 14.06 -8.26
CA TRP A 318 -13.59 12.90 -9.03
C TRP A 318 -13.04 13.00 -10.46
N ILE A 319 -13.14 11.91 -11.23
CA ILE A 319 -12.85 11.88 -12.67
C ILE A 319 -14.17 12.03 -13.44
N GLU A 320 -14.20 12.86 -14.48
CA GLU A 320 -15.28 12.90 -15.46
C GLU A 320 -14.79 12.49 -16.85
N LEU A 321 -15.57 11.65 -17.52
CA LEU A 321 -15.33 11.11 -18.85
C LEU A 321 -16.54 11.41 -19.75
N ALA A 322 -16.32 11.96 -20.94
CA ALA A 322 -17.37 12.42 -21.85
C ALA A 322 -18.05 11.28 -22.67
N GLU A 323 -18.08 10.06 -22.13
CA GLU A 323 -18.59 8.86 -22.79
C GLU A 323 -19.48 8.00 -21.88
N PHE A 324 -20.30 7.13 -22.49
CA PHE A 324 -21.02 6.05 -21.82
C PHE A 324 -20.22 4.74 -21.93
N LEU A 325 -19.86 4.16 -20.78
CA LEU A 325 -18.80 3.13 -20.69
C LEU A 325 -19.30 1.73 -20.29
N LEU A 326 -20.57 1.39 -20.58
CA LEU A 326 -21.02 -0.01 -20.60
C LEU A 326 -20.90 -0.62 -22.02
N PRO A 327 -20.65 -1.92 -22.15
CA PRO A 327 -20.69 -2.61 -23.43
C PRO A 327 -22.15 -2.87 -23.84
N VAL A 328 -22.55 -2.33 -25.00
CA VAL A 328 -23.90 -2.46 -25.55
C VAL A 328 -23.82 -3.05 -26.95
N ASN A 329 -24.73 -3.99 -27.26
CA ASN A 329 -24.78 -4.68 -28.53
C ASN A 329 -25.43 -3.83 -29.65
N SER A 330 -25.40 -4.32 -30.88
CA SER A 330 -25.97 -3.65 -32.06
C SER A 330 -27.48 -3.41 -32.00
N GLU A 331 -28.20 -4.05 -31.07
CA GLU A 331 -29.65 -3.91 -30.88
C GLU A 331 -30.01 -2.96 -29.73
N GLY A 332 -29.04 -2.49 -28.93
CA GLY A 332 -29.26 -1.63 -27.76
C GLY A 332 -29.44 -2.37 -26.43
N ALA A 333 -29.15 -3.68 -26.36
CA ALA A 333 -29.11 -4.44 -25.11
C ALA A 333 -27.68 -4.50 -24.56
N LEU A 334 -27.52 -4.57 -23.23
CA LEU A 334 -26.22 -4.69 -22.59
C LEU A 334 -25.60 -6.07 -22.91
N HIS A 335 -24.29 -6.10 -23.14
CA HIS A 335 -23.52 -7.34 -23.07
C HIS A 335 -23.30 -7.76 -21.62
N ASN A 336 -23.00 -9.04 -21.41
CA ASN A 336 -22.46 -9.51 -20.14
C ASN A 336 -21.15 -8.77 -19.84
N HIS A 337 -20.97 -8.33 -18.60
CA HIS A 337 -19.78 -7.59 -18.16
C HIS A 337 -19.57 -7.70 -16.65
N THR A 338 -18.32 -7.50 -16.22
CA THR A 338 -17.98 -7.33 -14.80
C THR A 338 -17.28 -6.01 -14.59
N PHE A 339 -17.87 -5.16 -13.75
CA PHE A 339 -17.21 -4.00 -13.15
C PHE A 339 -16.28 -4.48 -12.02
N LEU A 340 -15.07 -3.93 -11.98
CA LEU A 340 -14.03 -4.22 -11.00
C LEU A 340 -13.53 -2.92 -10.37
N ALA A 341 -13.24 -2.92 -9.07
CA ALA A 341 -12.48 -1.85 -8.42
C ALA A 341 -11.79 -2.32 -7.13
N ASP A 342 -10.52 -1.98 -6.96
CA ASP A 342 -9.79 -2.14 -5.69
C ASP A 342 -9.70 -0.79 -4.97
N LEU A 343 -10.23 -0.69 -3.75
CA LEU A 343 -10.24 0.58 -2.99
C LEU A 343 -10.05 0.40 -1.48
N VAL A 344 -9.62 1.49 -0.82
CA VAL A 344 -9.54 1.63 0.65
C VAL A 344 -10.29 2.90 1.05
N LEU A 345 -11.21 2.81 2.01
CA LEU A 345 -11.94 3.97 2.54
C LEU A 345 -11.25 4.57 3.78
N ASP A 346 -11.17 5.90 3.85
CA ASP A 346 -10.60 6.62 5.00
C ASP A 346 -11.46 6.50 6.28
N PHE A 347 -12.79 6.36 6.17
CA PHE A 347 -13.71 6.35 7.32
C PHE A 347 -15.04 5.62 7.05
N LEU A 348 -15.62 4.99 8.09
CA LEU A 348 -17.03 4.52 8.14
C LEU A 348 -17.66 4.82 9.52
N PRO A 349 -18.98 5.09 9.59
CA PRO A 349 -19.92 5.27 8.49
C PRO A 349 -19.68 6.58 7.73
N LEU A 350 -20.04 6.61 6.45
CA LEU A 350 -19.88 7.79 5.60
C LEU A 350 -20.95 8.85 5.93
N GLU A 351 -20.65 10.14 5.76
CA GLU A 351 -21.68 11.19 5.82
C GLU A 351 -22.74 11.05 4.70
N ARG A 352 -22.34 10.46 3.56
CA ARG A 352 -23.13 10.30 2.34
C ARG A 352 -22.68 9.04 1.60
N GLY A 353 -23.55 8.48 0.75
CA GLY A 353 -23.14 7.40 -0.15
C GLY A 353 -22.02 7.84 -1.09
N VAL A 354 -21.03 6.96 -1.29
CA VAL A 354 -19.94 7.12 -2.25
C VAL A 354 -20.37 6.55 -3.59
N GLU A 355 -20.22 7.34 -4.65
CA GLU A 355 -20.49 6.96 -6.03
C GLU A 355 -19.16 6.54 -6.67
N VAL A 356 -18.79 5.27 -6.45
CA VAL A 356 -17.52 4.69 -6.93
C VAL A 356 -17.44 4.79 -8.46
N PHE A 357 -18.54 4.47 -9.13
CA PHE A 357 -18.69 4.59 -10.58
C PHE A 357 -20.15 4.90 -10.92
N SER A 358 -20.39 5.89 -11.78
CA SER A 358 -21.68 6.05 -12.44
C SER A 358 -21.51 6.33 -13.93
N THR A 359 -22.40 5.79 -14.77
CA THR A 359 -22.41 6.10 -16.21
C THR A 359 -23.85 6.29 -16.70
N ARG A 360 -24.12 7.46 -17.30
CA ARG A 360 -25.46 7.93 -17.64
C ARG A 360 -25.59 8.24 -19.12
N THR A 361 -26.64 7.74 -19.75
CA THR A 361 -26.97 8.03 -21.16
C THR A 361 -27.64 9.40 -21.30
N ALA A 362 -27.25 10.18 -22.32
CA ALA A 362 -27.81 11.50 -22.58
C ALA A 362 -29.23 11.45 -23.18
N GLY A 363 -29.61 10.33 -23.81
CA GLY A 363 -30.88 10.18 -24.53
C GLY A 363 -32.01 9.52 -23.72
N THR A 364 -31.74 8.38 -23.07
CA THR A 364 -32.79 7.61 -22.37
C THR A 364 -32.97 8.03 -20.91
N GLY A 365 -31.98 8.69 -20.33
CA GLY A 365 -31.92 8.96 -18.89
C GLY A 365 -31.58 7.73 -18.04
N LEU A 366 -31.22 6.59 -18.64
CA LEU A 366 -30.63 5.47 -17.89
C LEU A 366 -29.30 5.91 -17.27
N GLU A 367 -29.15 5.64 -15.97
CA GLU A 367 -27.89 5.68 -15.21
C GLU A 367 -27.64 4.29 -14.60
N TYR A 368 -26.43 3.80 -14.78
CA TYR A 368 -25.86 2.68 -14.02
C TYR A 368 -25.00 3.30 -12.92
N ARG A 369 -25.22 2.92 -11.66
CA ARG A 369 -24.44 3.42 -10.51
C ARG A 369 -24.00 2.28 -9.60
N VAL A 370 -22.69 2.20 -9.39
CA VAL A 370 -22.07 1.45 -8.29
C VAL A 370 -21.90 2.42 -7.12
N GLU A 371 -22.49 2.09 -5.99
CA GLU A 371 -22.40 2.89 -4.78
C GLU A 371 -22.00 2.09 -3.54
N ILE A 372 -21.37 2.77 -2.59
CA ILE A 372 -21.20 2.29 -1.22
C ILE A 372 -22.08 3.16 -0.33
N THR A 373 -23.05 2.54 0.34
CA THR A 373 -23.99 3.25 1.21
C THR A 373 -23.28 3.77 2.47
N PRO A 374 -23.87 4.74 3.21
CA PRO A 374 -23.32 5.21 4.50
C PRO A 374 -23.00 4.11 5.51
N GLN A 375 -23.66 2.94 5.40
CA GLN A 375 -23.47 1.77 6.26
C GLN A 375 -22.46 0.75 5.71
N GLY A 376 -21.66 1.07 4.69
CA GLY A 376 -20.69 0.15 4.11
C GLY A 376 -21.31 -1.04 3.37
N ALA A 377 -22.54 -0.88 2.85
CA ALA A 377 -23.13 -1.84 1.91
C ALA A 377 -22.73 -1.47 0.48
N LEU A 378 -22.28 -2.45 -0.30
CA LEU A 378 -22.06 -2.29 -1.73
C LEU A 378 -23.40 -2.42 -2.48
N GLY A 379 -23.62 -1.58 -3.49
CA GLY A 379 -24.84 -1.60 -4.30
C GLY A 379 -24.58 -1.40 -5.79
N LEU A 380 -25.44 -2.00 -6.60
CA LEU A 380 -25.60 -1.69 -8.03
C LEU A 380 -27.05 -1.23 -8.26
N GLU A 381 -27.23 0.01 -8.69
CA GLU A 381 -28.52 0.58 -9.05
C GLU A 381 -28.59 0.97 -10.54
N PHE A 382 -29.69 0.60 -11.19
CA PHE A 382 -30.08 1.09 -12.50
C PHE A 382 -31.25 2.05 -12.34
N ILE A 383 -31.05 3.30 -12.71
CA ILE A 383 -32.01 4.39 -12.53
C ILE A 383 -32.54 4.81 -13.89
N THR A 384 -33.85 4.92 -14.01
CA THR A 384 -34.55 5.36 -15.22
C THR A 384 -35.50 6.52 -14.90
N PRO A 385 -36.02 7.24 -15.92
CA PRO A 385 -37.14 8.17 -15.73
C PRO A 385 -38.42 7.54 -15.17
N GLY A 386 -38.55 6.20 -15.17
CA GLY A 386 -39.67 5.46 -14.58
C GLY A 386 -39.48 5.03 -13.12
N GLY A 387 -38.29 5.25 -12.54
CA GLY A 387 -37.88 4.74 -11.23
C GLY A 387 -36.56 3.97 -11.30
N SER A 388 -36.09 3.46 -10.17
CA SER A 388 -34.86 2.69 -10.06
C SER A 388 -35.09 1.24 -9.60
N GLN A 389 -34.12 0.38 -9.90
CA GLN A 389 -34.02 -1.00 -9.46
C GLN A 389 -32.56 -1.25 -9.09
N GLY A 390 -32.29 -1.99 -8.00
CA GLY A 390 -30.92 -2.30 -7.62
C GLY A 390 -30.81 -3.51 -6.71
N VAL A 391 -29.60 -4.05 -6.65
CA VAL A 391 -29.18 -5.11 -5.74
C VAL A 391 -28.16 -4.51 -4.77
N PHE A 392 -28.22 -4.90 -3.50
CA PHE A 392 -27.36 -4.37 -2.43
C PHE A 392 -26.93 -5.51 -1.51
N THR A 393 -25.70 -5.43 -1.00
CA THR A 393 -25.22 -6.31 0.08
C THR A 393 -25.84 -5.91 1.44
N PRO A 394 -25.67 -6.72 2.49
CA PRO A 394 -25.75 -6.20 3.86
C PRO A 394 -24.79 -5.03 4.10
N GLY A 395 -25.05 -4.23 5.14
CA GLY A 395 -24.11 -3.21 5.63
C GLY A 395 -22.92 -3.84 6.36
N GLY A 396 -21.80 -3.11 6.41
CA GLY A 396 -20.55 -3.55 7.03
C GLY A 396 -19.74 -4.57 6.21
N VAL A 397 -20.07 -4.74 4.92
CA VAL A 397 -19.32 -5.64 4.01
C VAL A 397 -18.06 -4.95 3.49
N ILE A 398 -18.13 -3.65 3.22
CA ILE A 398 -16.94 -2.79 3.09
C ILE A 398 -16.56 -2.30 4.49
N GLN A 399 -15.29 -2.36 4.86
CA GLN A 399 -14.76 -1.90 6.14
C GLN A 399 -13.87 -0.65 5.99
N GLU A 400 -13.71 0.12 7.07
CA GLU A 400 -12.80 1.26 7.12
C GLU A 400 -11.35 0.79 7.14
N SER A 401 -10.45 1.48 6.42
CA SER A 401 -9.02 1.17 6.37
C SER A 401 -8.63 -0.22 5.84
N GLU A 402 -9.56 -1.06 5.42
CA GLU A 402 -9.27 -2.34 4.74
C GLU A 402 -9.36 -2.20 3.21
N LEU A 403 -8.61 -3.04 2.49
CA LEU A 403 -8.73 -3.17 1.05
C LEU A 403 -10.00 -3.97 0.72
N ALA A 404 -10.87 -3.36 -0.07
CA ALA A 404 -12.04 -4.00 -0.66
C ALA A 404 -11.83 -4.18 -2.16
N GLN A 405 -11.71 -5.44 -2.60
CA GLN A 405 -11.74 -5.83 -4.01
C GLN A 405 -13.21 -6.04 -4.43
N ILE A 406 -13.78 -5.07 -5.12
CA ILE A 406 -15.18 -5.06 -5.57
C ILE A 406 -15.29 -5.75 -6.93
N GLY A 407 -16.17 -6.74 -7.02
CA GLY A 407 -16.57 -7.36 -8.29
C GLY A 407 -18.08 -7.30 -8.48
N ILE A 408 -18.56 -6.71 -9.56
CA ILE A 408 -20.00 -6.58 -9.85
C ILE A 408 -20.26 -7.11 -11.25
N SER A 409 -20.96 -8.23 -11.34
CA SER A 409 -21.21 -8.91 -12.61
C SER A 409 -22.65 -8.83 -13.04
N VAL A 410 -22.85 -8.51 -14.32
CA VAL A 410 -24.15 -8.32 -14.97
C VAL A 410 -24.24 -9.26 -16.16
N TYR A 411 -25.29 -10.08 -16.23
CA TYR A 411 -25.48 -11.03 -17.34
C TYR A 411 -26.93 -11.13 -17.80
N ALA A 412 -27.12 -11.30 -19.11
CA ALA A 412 -28.45 -11.40 -19.70
C ALA A 412 -29.12 -12.75 -19.35
N LEU A 413 -30.34 -12.68 -18.83
CA LEU A 413 -31.23 -13.82 -18.63
C LEU A 413 -32.23 -13.93 -19.79
N GLU A 414 -32.84 -12.79 -20.13
CA GLU A 414 -33.80 -12.61 -21.22
C GLU A 414 -33.61 -11.21 -21.83
N PRO A 415 -34.15 -10.90 -23.03
CA PRO A 415 -34.08 -9.55 -23.58
C PRO A 415 -34.65 -8.51 -22.60
N SER A 416 -33.79 -7.61 -22.12
CA SER A 416 -34.09 -6.59 -21.09
C SER A 416 -34.15 -7.08 -19.63
N ARG A 417 -33.89 -8.35 -19.31
CA ARG A 417 -33.77 -8.86 -17.92
C ARG A 417 -32.39 -9.44 -17.66
N TYR A 418 -31.76 -9.01 -16.57
CA TYR A 418 -30.37 -9.33 -16.25
C TYR A 418 -30.25 -9.83 -14.82
N GLY A 419 -29.40 -10.84 -14.61
CA GLY A 419 -28.95 -11.26 -13.30
C GLY A 419 -27.73 -10.44 -12.85
N ILE A 420 -27.64 -10.22 -11.54
CA ILE A 420 -26.57 -9.46 -10.87
C ILE A 420 -25.92 -10.33 -9.80
N LEU A 421 -24.60 -10.30 -9.72
CA LEU A 421 -23.80 -10.81 -8.60
C LEU A 421 -22.98 -9.66 -8.01
N LEU A 422 -23.06 -9.46 -6.69
CA LEU A 422 -22.21 -8.53 -5.94
C LEU A 422 -21.18 -9.31 -5.13
N LEU A 423 -19.92 -9.13 -5.48
CA LEU A 423 -18.76 -9.73 -4.85
C LEU A 423 -17.93 -8.67 -4.13
N VAL A 424 -17.44 -9.02 -2.94
CA VAL A 424 -16.38 -8.29 -2.24
C VAL A 424 -15.35 -9.33 -1.80
N ASN A 425 -14.08 -9.08 -2.08
CA ASN A 425 -12.97 -9.98 -1.75
C ASN A 425 -13.22 -11.42 -2.26
N GLY A 426 -13.75 -11.52 -3.48
CA GLY A 426 -14.09 -12.79 -4.15
C GLY A 426 -15.31 -13.54 -3.60
N VAL A 427 -15.95 -13.09 -2.52
CA VAL A 427 -17.12 -13.74 -1.90
C VAL A 427 -18.40 -13.05 -2.37
N ILE A 428 -19.44 -13.82 -2.72
CA ILE A 428 -20.72 -13.27 -3.17
C ILE A 428 -21.60 -12.93 -1.97
N TYR A 429 -21.81 -11.64 -1.73
CA TYR A 429 -22.60 -11.12 -0.61
C TYR A 429 -24.07 -10.85 -0.96
N ALA A 430 -24.38 -10.68 -2.26
CA ALA A 430 -25.76 -10.55 -2.74
C ALA A 430 -25.87 -10.94 -4.21
N SER A 431 -27.08 -11.34 -4.60
CA SER A 431 -27.49 -11.57 -5.99
C SER A 431 -28.93 -11.11 -6.20
N GLY A 432 -29.35 -10.96 -7.46
CA GLY A 432 -30.72 -10.60 -7.79
C GLY A 432 -30.95 -10.40 -9.28
N GLU A 433 -32.19 -10.06 -9.66
CA GLU A 433 -32.57 -9.75 -11.03
C GLU A 433 -33.06 -8.31 -11.19
N ILE A 434 -32.80 -7.72 -12.35
CA ILE A 434 -33.22 -6.37 -12.72
C ILE A 434 -33.77 -6.32 -14.15
N GLN A 435 -34.63 -5.34 -14.43
CA GLN A 435 -35.07 -5.01 -15.79
C GLN A 435 -34.42 -3.72 -16.26
N VAL A 436 -33.61 -3.79 -17.32
CA VAL A 436 -32.92 -2.63 -17.92
C VAL A 436 -33.49 -2.39 -19.32
N PRO A 437 -34.04 -1.19 -19.62
CA PRO A 437 -34.62 -0.90 -20.92
C PRO A 437 -33.57 -0.93 -22.03
N ASN A 438 -33.99 -1.35 -23.23
CA ASN A 438 -33.17 -1.27 -24.42
C ASN A 438 -32.79 0.20 -24.71
N LEU A 439 -31.49 0.45 -24.91
CA LEU A 439 -30.89 1.77 -25.06
C LEU A 439 -30.93 2.34 -26.49
N GLY A 440 -31.36 1.54 -27.45
CA GLY A 440 -31.33 1.85 -28.89
C GLY A 440 -30.02 1.42 -29.56
N ALA A 441 -30.10 1.15 -30.86
CA ALA A 441 -28.97 0.70 -31.66
C ALA A 441 -27.97 1.83 -31.99
N GLY A 442 -26.68 1.54 -31.84
CA GLY A 442 -25.57 2.43 -32.25
C GLY A 442 -24.75 2.97 -31.08
N THR A 443 -23.91 3.98 -31.35
CA THR A 443 -23.11 4.65 -30.31
C THR A 443 -24.01 5.46 -29.38
N ILE A 444 -24.01 5.12 -28.10
CA ILE A 444 -24.83 5.77 -27.08
C ILE A 444 -24.04 6.94 -26.47
N PRO A 445 -24.48 8.20 -26.64
CA PRO A 445 -23.85 9.35 -26.00
C PRO A 445 -24.21 9.38 -24.50
N GLY A 446 -23.27 9.80 -23.67
CA GLY A 446 -23.44 9.86 -22.23
C GLY A 446 -22.22 10.43 -21.53
N THR A 447 -22.19 10.29 -20.20
CA THR A 447 -21.11 10.76 -19.32
C THR A 447 -20.84 9.72 -18.25
N THR A 448 -19.58 9.54 -17.85
CA THR A 448 -19.16 8.65 -16.77
C THR A 448 -18.42 9.44 -15.69
N VAL A 449 -18.66 9.09 -14.43
CA VAL A 449 -18.06 9.69 -13.23
C VAL A 449 -17.44 8.59 -12.37
N ILE A 450 -16.25 8.85 -11.81
CA ILE A 450 -15.52 7.90 -10.95
C ILE A 450 -15.12 8.58 -9.64
N GLY A 451 -15.34 7.88 -8.51
CA GLY A 451 -14.85 8.27 -7.19
C GLY A 451 -15.56 9.49 -6.57
N LYS A 452 -16.84 9.71 -6.87
CA LYS A 452 -17.56 10.90 -6.40
C LYS A 452 -18.06 10.74 -4.96
N ASN A 453 -17.80 11.75 -4.13
CA ASN A 453 -17.84 11.71 -2.66
C ASN A 453 -16.82 10.75 -2.00
N LEU A 454 -15.94 10.07 -2.75
CA LEU A 454 -14.96 9.12 -2.20
C LEU A 454 -13.93 9.85 -1.32
N SER A 455 -13.57 9.26 -0.18
CA SER A 455 -12.39 9.63 0.59
C SER A 455 -11.56 8.37 0.82
N GLY A 456 -10.34 8.36 0.28
CA GLY A 456 -9.41 7.23 0.39
C GLY A 456 -8.67 6.98 -0.92
N ILE A 457 -8.26 5.72 -1.14
CA ILE A 457 -7.46 5.30 -2.30
C ILE A 457 -8.31 4.46 -3.26
N LEU A 458 -8.09 4.66 -4.55
CA LEU A 458 -8.53 3.78 -5.63
C LEU A 458 -7.27 3.25 -6.36
N ASP A 459 -7.04 1.93 -6.25
CA ASP A 459 -5.86 1.18 -6.77
C ASP A 459 -6.15 0.63 -8.18
N GLU A 460 -7.38 0.19 -8.43
CA GLU A 460 -7.84 -0.21 -9.76
C GLU A 460 -9.32 0.16 -9.97
N LEU A 461 -9.72 0.48 -11.21
CA LEU A 461 -11.12 0.45 -11.63
C LEU A 461 -11.26 0.11 -13.12
N GLY A 462 -12.13 -0.83 -13.48
CA GLY A 462 -12.38 -1.18 -14.88
C GLY A 462 -13.71 -1.87 -15.15
N ILE A 463 -14.02 -2.06 -16.42
CA ILE A 463 -15.11 -2.92 -16.87
C ILE A 463 -14.57 -3.95 -17.86
N SER A 464 -14.57 -5.21 -17.43
CA SER A 464 -14.22 -6.36 -18.25
C SER A 464 -15.40 -6.83 -19.10
N PHE A 465 -15.12 -7.24 -20.33
CA PHE A 465 -16.07 -7.91 -21.23
C PHE A 465 -15.32 -8.69 -22.31
N LYS A 466 -15.89 -9.79 -22.81
CA LYS A 466 -15.30 -10.56 -23.92
C LYS A 466 -16.19 -10.47 -25.17
N ARG A 467 -15.59 -10.09 -26.30
CA ARG A 467 -16.31 -9.84 -27.57
C ARG A 467 -16.58 -11.14 -28.35
N GLY A 468 -17.67 -11.84 -28.05
CA GLY A 468 -18.17 -12.97 -28.85
C GLY A 468 -19.21 -13.83 -28.12
N ASP A 469 -19.71 -14.88 -28.77
CA ASP A 469 -20.74 -15.81 -28.22
C ASP A 469 -20.23 -16.73 -27.10
N ALA A 470 -19.06 -16.45 -26.53
CA ALA A 470 -18.57 -17.14 -25.34
C ALA A 470 -19.35 -16.65 -24.12
N VAL A 471 -19.88 -17.59 -23.32
CA VAL A 471 -20.69 -17.30 -22.12
C VAL A 471 -19.81 -16.85 -20.95
N GLY A 472 -18.97 -15.83 -21.17
CA GLY A 472 -18.19 -15.15 -20.14
C GLY A 472 -19.10 -14.25 -19.31
N VAL A 473 -19.71 -14.83 -18.28
CA VAL A 473 -20.71 -14.18 -17.42
C VAL A 473 -20.06 -13.36 -16.30
N VAL A 474 -18.84 -13.70 -15.92
CA VAL A 474 -18.01 -12.97 -14.94
C VAL A 474 -16.56 -12.94 -15.43
N ALA A 475 -15.76 -11.98 -14.95
CA ALA A 475 -14.31 -12.08 -14.98
C ALA A 475 -13.84 -13.34 -14.22
N ASP A 476 -13.47 -14.40 -14.93
CA ASP A 476 -12.96 -15.64 -14.32
C ASP A 476 -11.85 -15.36 -13.27
N GLY A 477 -11.94 -16.03 -12.12
CA GLY A 477 -10.89 -16.07 -11.11
C GLY A 477 -10.77 -14.84 -10.22
N LEU A 478 -11.85 -14.11 -9.92
CA LEU A 478 -11.80 -13.03 -8.92
C LEU A 478 -11.51 -13.57 -7.53
N PHE A 479 -12.19 -14.66 -7.14
CA PHE A 479 -11.89 -15.36 -5.91
C PHE A 479 -10.46 -15.94 -5.91
N THR A 480 -9.99 -16.43 -7.07
CA THR A 480 -8.61 -16.91 -7.23
C THR A 480 -7.60 -15.79 -6.99
N ARG A 481 -7.75 -14.63 -7.65
CA ARG A 481 -6.87 -13.46 -7.45
C ARG A 481 -6.89 -12.92 -6.03
N TYR A 482 -8.05 -12.86 -5.38
CA TYR A 482 -8.12 -12.44 -3.96
C TYR A 482 -7.33 -13.40 -3.06
N MET A 483 -7.47 -14.72 -3.27
CA MET A 483 -6.73 -15.72 -2.53
C MET A 483 -5.22 -15.70 -2.84
N GLU A 484 -4.82 -15.40 -4.08
CA GLU A 484 -3.43 -15.16 -4.49
C GLU A 484 -2.86 -13.90 -3.80
N LYS A 485 -3.59 -12.77 -3.78
CA LYS A 485 -3.20 -11.52 -3.10
C LYS A 485 -3.15 -11.68 -1.57
N THR A 486 -3.98 -12.56 -1.00
CA THR A 486 -4.07 -12.80 0.45
C THR A 486 -3.04 -13.81 0.97
N TYR A 487 -2.66 -14.82 0.16
CA TYR A 487 -1.81 -15.93 0.61
C TYR A 487 -0.50 -16.10 -0.17
N GLY A 488 -0.33 -15.49 -1.35
CA GLY A 488 0.90 -15.52 -2.15
C GLY A 488 1.42 -16.94 -2.41
N ASP A 489 2.74 -17.14 -2.29
CA ASP A 489 3.45 -18.43 -2.42
C ASP A 489 2.93 -19.57 -1.53
N SER A 490 2.02 -19.29 -0.58
CA SER A 490 1.40 -20.30 0.27
C SER A 490 0.04 -20.80 -0.24
N LEU A 491 -0.52 -20.17 -1.29
CA LEU A 491 -1.69 -20.69 -2.00
C LEU A 491 -1.28 -21.82 -2.94
N GLU A 492 -1.89 -22.98 -2.78
CA GLU A 492 -1.75 -24.10 -3.72
C GLU A 492 -2.90 -24.14 -4.75
N TYR A 493 -4.09 -23.63 -4.38
CA TYR A 493 -5.27 -23.63 -5.23
C TYR A 493 -6.36 -22.68 -4.70
N ALA A 494 -6.98 -21.90 -5.58
CA ALA A 494 -8.25 -21.23 -5.32
C ALA A 494 -9.13 -21.22 -6.57
N MET A 495 -10.43 -21.43 -6.39
CA MET A 495 -11.41 -21.54 -7.47
C MET A 495 -12.75 -20.95 -7.03
N GLY A 496 -13.22 -19.95 -7.78
CA GLY A 496 -14.60 -19.49 -7.75
C GLY A 496 -15.44 -20.18 -8.84
N PHE A 497 -16.76 -20.08 -8.71
CA PHE A 497 -17.73 -20.52 -9.70
C PHE A 497 -18.45 -19.34 -10.38
N GLU A 498 -17.80 -18.17 -10.41
CA GLU A 498 -18.38 -16.93 -10.89
C GLU A 498 -18.80 -17.07 -12.37
N ALA A 499 -17.93 -17.64 -13.19
CA ALA A 499 -18.05 -17.72 -14.65
C ALA A 499 -19.22 -18.57 -15.21
N GLY A 500 -20.10 -19.13 -14.37
CA GLY A 500 -21.27 -19.91 -14.81
C GLY A 500 -20.92 -21.22 -15.54
N ARG A 501 -19.71 -21.73 -15.33
CA ARG A 501 -19.15 -22.91 -16.01
C ARG A 501 -18.24 -23.71 -15.07
N ILE A 502 -18.13 -25.01 -15.31
CA ILE A 502 -17.16 -25.88 -14.61
C ILE A 502 -15.74 -25.45 -15.02
N PRO A 503 -14.87 -25.05 -14.08
CA PRO A 503 -13.51 -24.63 -14.41
C PRO A 503 -12.63 -25.82 -14.87
N GLN A 504 -11.59 -25.52 -15.65
CA GLN A 504 -10.69 -26.56 -16.16
C GLN A 504 -9.90 -27.21 -15.01
N GLY A 505 -9.78 -28.54 -15.07
CA GLY A 505 -9.14 -29.35 -14.01
C GLY A 505 -10.13 -29.95 -13.02
N LEU A 506 -11.32 -29.36 -12.85
CA LEU A 506 -12.40 -29.97 -12.08
C LEU A 506 -13.05 -31.10 -12.88
N THR A 507 -13.19 -32.29 -12.29
CA THR A 507 -14.06 -33.35 -12.81
C THR A 507 -15.37 -33.34 -12.02
N VAL A 508 -16.50 -33.66 -12.65
CA VAL A 508 -17.81 -33.71 -12.00
C VAL A 508 -18.59 -34.97 -12.38
N SER A 509 -19.59 -35.34 -11.59
CA SER A 509 -20.56 -36.38 -11.92
C SER A 509 -21.68 -35.88 -12.82
N ASP A 510 -22.44 -36.82 -13.38
CA ASP A 510 -23.77 -36.53 -13.90
C ASP A 510 -24.62 -35.81 -12.83
N GLY A 511 -25.43 -34.83 -13.25
CA GLY A 511 -26.31 -34.03 -12.38
C GLY A 511 -25.68 -32.75 -11.81
N VAL A 512 -24.36 -32.68 -11.68
CA VAL A 512 -23.67 -31.43 -11.31
C VAL A 512 -23.85 -30.39 -12.42
N HIS A 513 -24.16 -29.17 -12.04
CA HIS A 513 -24.25 -28.02 -12.94
C HIS A 513 -23.72 -26.76 -12.24
N VAL A 514 -23.43 -25.72 -13.01
CA VAL A 514 -22.95 -24.44 -12.49
C VAL A 514 -23.95 -23.36 -12.91
N GLU A 515 -24.46 -22.65 -11.93
CA GLU A 515 -25.18 -21.40 -12.09
C GLU A 515 -24.19 -20.23 -11.92
N PRO A 516 -24.47 -19.03 -12.44
CA PRO A 516 -23.59 -17.88 -12.25
C PRO A 516 -23.30 -17.61 -10.77
N GLY A 517 -22.04 -17.76 -10.35
CA GLY A 517 -21.63 -17.61 -8.95
C GLY A 517 -21.80 -18.84 -8.06
N ALA A 518 -22.30 -19.97 -8.56
CA ALA A 518 -22.45 -21.17 -7.74
C ALA A 518 -22.34 -22.50 -8.51
N LEU A 519 -21.54 -23.41 -7.97
CA LEU A 519 -21.59 -24.83 -8.30
C LEU A 519 -22.75 -25.47 -7.53
N ILE A 520 -23.71 -26.06 -8.25
CA ILE A 520 -24.86 -26.75 -7.68
C ILE A 520 -24.59 -28.25 -7.63
N LEU A 521 -24.65 -28.82 -6.41
CA LEU A 521 -24.51 -30.25 -6.16
C LEU A 521 -25.85 -30.83 -5.66
N PRO A 522 -26.64 -31.48 -6.54
CA PRO A 522 -27.76 -32.30 -6.10
C PRO A 522 -27.30 -33.52 -5.26
N PRO A 523 -28.17 -34.11 -4.41
CA PRO A 523 -27.79 -35.21 -3.52
C PRO A 523 -27.22 -36.41 -4.29
N GLY A 524 -26.03 -36.86 -3.88
CA GLY A 524 -25.34 -38.00 -4.50
C GLY A 524 -24.56 -37.66 -5.79
N THR A 525 -24.61 -36.42 -6.27
CA THR A 525 -23.73 -35.91 -7.33
C THR A 525 -22.39 -35.44 -6.75
N TRP A 526 -21.31 -35.36 -7.53
CA TRP A 526 -20.00 -35.04 -6.96
C TRP A 526 -19.02 -34.27 -7.85
N ILE A 527 -17.97 -33.69 -7.23
CA ILE A 527 -16.79 -33.15 -7.92
C ILE A 527 -15.49 -33.87 -7.53
N THR A 528 -14.41 -33.60 -8.28
CA THR A 528 -13.05 -34.07 -8.02
C THR A 528 -12.09 -32.92 -8.32
N LEU A 529 -11.18 -32.63 -7.39
CA LEU A 529 -10.15 -31.60 -7.54
C LEU A 529 -8.94 -32.14 -8.35
N PRO A 530 -8.12 -31.25 -8.95
CA PRO A 530 -6.81 -31.64 -9.46
C PRO A 530 -5.95 -32.34 -8.40
N LYS A 531 -5.06 -33.24 -8.84
CA LYS A 531 -4.06 -33.85 -7.95
C LYS A 531 -2.90 -32.88 -7.74
N SER A 532 -2.66 -32.50 -6.48
CA SER A 532 -1.50 -31.69 -6.07
C SER A 532 -0.57 -32.50 -5.16
N THR A 533 0.71 -32.13 -5.14
CA THR A 533 1.77 -32.79 -4.34
C THR A 533 2.36 -31.79 -3.37
N PHE A 534 2.28 -32.08 -2.08
CA PHE A 534 2.58 -31.12 -1.02
C PHE A 534 3.89 -31.51 -0.32
N GLU A 535 4.78 -30.53 -0.14
CA GLU A 535 6.02 -30.70 0.65
C GLU A 535 5.85 -30.31 2.13
N SER A 536 4.70 -29.74 2.50
CA SER A 536 4.45 -29.19 3.84
C SER A 536 3.97 -30.24 4.86
N LYS A 537 4.02 -29.83 6.14
CA LYS A 537 3.40 -30.54 7.27
C LYS A 537 1.97 -30.10 7.57
N ALA A 538 1.51 -28.96 7.05
CA ALA A 538 0.22 -28.38 7.42
C ALA A 538 -0.52 -27.80 6.22
N MET A 539 -1.85 -27.89 6.27
CA MET A 539 -2.77 -27.45 5.22
C MET A 539 -4.09 -26.92 5.79
N THR A 540 -4.58 -25.84 5.21
CA THR A 540 -5.83 -25.15 5.56
C THR A 540 -6.78 -25.22 4.37
N PHE A 541 -8.05 -25.56 4.62
CA PHE A 541 -9.10 -25.60 3.58
C PHE A 541 -10.18 -24.57 3.88
N ALA A 542 -10.61 -23.81 2.86
CA ALA A 542 -11.72 -22.88 2.95
C ALA A 542 -12.76 -23.18 1.87
N LEU A 543 -14.04 -23.21 2.25
CA LEU A 543 -15.19 -23.41 1.37
C LEU A 543 -16.22 -22.32 1.71
N ALA A 544 -16.71 -21.60 0.71
CA ALA A 544 -17.83 -20.68 0.86
C ALA A 544 -19.09 -21.24 0.20
N SER A 545 -20.20 -21.25 0.94
CA SER A 545 -21.53 -21.64 0.46
C SER A 545 -22.51 -20.48 0.60
N LEU A 546 -23.48 -20.38 -0.32
CA LEU A 546 -24.58 -19.41 -0.15
C LEU A 546 -25.36 -19.71 1.15
N PRO A 547 -25.80 -18.69 1.91
CA PRO A 547 -26.69 -18.89 3.05
C PRO A 547 -28.04 -19.44 2.56
N MET A 548 -28.42 -20.61 3.07
CA MET A 548 -29.66 -21.30 2.69
C MET A 548 -30.82 -20.93 3.63
N GLU A 549 -32.04 -20.80 3.09
CA GLU A 549 -33.25 -20.51 3.88
C GLU A 549 -33.70 -21.68 4.78
N ASP A 550 -33.34 -22.92 4.43
CA ASP A 550 -33.61 -24.12 5.24
C ASP A 550 -32.31 -24.95 5.40
N PRO A 551 -31.68 -24.97 6.58
CA PRO A 551 -30.42 -25.68 6.82
C PRO A 551 -30.66 -27.18 7.00
N GLY A 552 -30.83 -27.88 5.87
CA GLY A 552 -30.72 -29.34 5.80
C GLY A 552 -29.36 -29.84 6.32
N GLN A 553 -29.26 -31.14 6.60
CA GLN A 553 -28.03 -31.76 7.15
C GLN A 553 -26.90 -31.88 6.10
N ASN A 554 -26.35 -30.73 5.71
CA ASN A 554 -25.21 -30.63 4.84
C ASN A 554 -23.96 -31.12 5.57
N ARG A 555 -23.30 -32.12 4.99
CA ARG A 555 -22.18 -32.83 5.60
C ARG A 555 -20.95 -32.72 4.72
N LEU A 556 -19.92 -32.09 5.26
CA LEU A 556 -18.56 -32.27 4.77
C LEU A 556 -17.99 -33.54 5.39
N GLU A 557 -17.43 -34.42 4.57
CA GLU A 557 -16.52 -35.48 4.96
C GLU A 557 -15.15 -35.13 4.36
N ILE A 558 -14.06 -35.69 4.86
CA ILE A 558 -12.75 -35.60 4.21
C ILE A 558 -12.12 -36.99 4.31
N HIS A 559 -11.73 -37.57 3.17
CA HIS A 559 -11.05 -38.87 3.14
C HIS A 559 -9.59 -38.67 2.76
N TRP A 560 -8.72 -39.37 3.46
CA TRP A 560 -7.27 -39.40 3.27
C TRP A 560 -6.86 -40.85 2.99
N ASN A 561 -5.80 -41.07 2.20
CA ASN A 561 -5.33 -42.42 1.87
C ASN A 561 -3.98 -42.73 2.57
N ASP A 562 -3.82 -43.98 3.00
CA ASP A 562 -2.56 -44.63 3.38
C ASP A 562 -1.81 -44.25 4.68
N ASP A 563 -2.39 -43.48 5.62
CA ASP A 563 -1.90 -43.49 7.03
C ASP A 563 -3.05 -43.40 8.08
N PRO A 564 -3.28 -44.46 8.90
CA PRO A 564 -4.35 -44.51 9.90
C PRO A 564 -4.08 -43.69 11.18
N ASP A 565 -2.86 -43.21 11.43
CA ASP A 565 -2.51 -42.42 12.62
C ASP A 565 -2.64 -40.89 12.39
N THR A 566 -3.12 -40.48 11.20
CA THR A 566 -3.34 -39.06 10.84
C THR A 566 -4.55 -38.46 11.58
N LEU A 567 -4.36 -37.32 12.25
CA LEU A 567 -5.36 -36.71 13.13
C LEU A 567 -5.80 -35.34 12.57
N VAL A 568 -6.98 -35.29 11.94
CA VAL A 568 -7.57 -34.07 11.36
C VAL A 568 -8.26 -33.25 12.45
N GLN A 569 -8.01 -31.93 12.52
CA GLN A 569 -8.52 -31.07 13.60
C GLN A 569 -9.34 -29.88 13.07
N VAL A 570 -10.65 -29.97 13.30
CA VAL A 570 -11.67 -29.10 12.71
C VAL A 570 -12.03 -27.98 13.69
N ALA A 571 -11.97 -26.72 13.27
CA ALA A 571 -12.07 -25.55 14.14
C ALA A 571 -12.88 -24.42 13.50
N PHE A 572 -13.82 -23.84 14.26
CA PHE A 572 -14.81 -22.89 13.77
C PHE A 572 -14.67 -21.51 14.39
N ASP A 573 -15.17 -20.50 13.68
CA ASP A 573 -15.49 -19.13 14.11
C ASP A 573 -15.17 -18.80 15.59
N GLY A 574 -13.88 -18.55 15.86
CA GLY A 574 -13.34 -18.25 17.20
C GLY A 574 -13.52 -19.32 18.31
N THR A 575 -14.13 -20.46 18.04
CA THR A 575 -14.55 -21.49 19.01
C THR A 575 -14.14 -22.91 18.60
N THR A 576 -13.09 -23.42 19.25
CA THR A 576 -12.62 -24.80 19.08
C THR A 576 -13.57 -25.79 19.77
N VAL A 577 -14.17 -26.72 19.00
CA VAL A 577 -15.01 -27.80 19.53
C VAL A 577 -14.39 -29.16 19.14
N VAL A 578 -13.98 -29.94 20.14
CA VAL A 578 -13.53 -31.32 19.96
C VAL A 578 -14.66 -32.26 20.38
N THR A 579 -15.35 -32.84 19.40
CA THR A 579 -16.41 -33.83 19.63
C THR A 579 -16.09 -35.17 18.98
N ARG A 580 -16.39 -36.23 19.73
CA ARG A 580 -16.45 -37.60 19.24
C ARG A 580 -17.92 -38.02 19.32
N ASP A 581 -18.45 -38.58 18.24
CA ASP A 581 -19.86 -38.96 18.06
C ASP A 581 -20.83 -37.79 17.71
N SER A 582 -22.03 -38.14 17.25
CA SER A 582 -22.78 -37.39 16.23
C SER A 582 -23.56 -36.14 16.69
N SER A 583 -23.31 -34.97 16.08
CA SER A 583 -24.30 -34.19 15.30
C SER A 583 -23.78 -32.83 14.80
N THR A 584 -24.14 -32.48 13.55
CA THR A 584 -24.04 -31.15 12.90
C THR A 584 -22.65 -30.61 12.48
N THR A 585 -22.70 -29.61 11.58
CA THR A 585 -21.72 -29.07 10.61
C THR A 585 -20.43 -28.42 11.16
N VAL A 586 -19.25 -28.69 10.56
CA VAL A 586 -17.98 -27.89 10.68
C VAL A 586 -16.93 -28.18 9.56
N LEU A 587 -16.18 -27.15 9.12
CA LEU A 587 -14.95 -27.12 8.26
C LEU A 587 -13.66 -26.89 9.11
N GLY A 588 -12.44 -27.18 8.60
CA GLY A 588 -11.25 -27.34 9.47
C GLY A 588 -9.83 -27.15 8.92
N TYR A 589 -8.85 -27.39 9.80
CA TYR A 589 -7.39 -27.30 9.59
C TYR A 589 -6.72 -28.70 9.69
N LEU A 590 -5.44 -28.80 9.31
CA LEU A 590 -4.73 -30.08 9.26
C LEU A 590 -3.22 -29.91 9.55
N GLU A 591 -2.68 -30.67 10.52
CA GLU A 591 -1.24 -30.84 10.77
C GLU A 591 -0.85 -32.34 10.65
N GLN A 592 0.32 -32.64 10.10
CA GLN A 592 0.83 -34.01 9.90
C GLN A 592 2.37 -34.07 9.88
N GLY A 593 2.95 -35.17 10.35
CA GLY A 593 4.40 -35.38 10.42
C GLY A 593 5.04 -36.13 9.25
N ILE A 594 5.55 -35.39 8.25
CA ILE A 594 6.68 -35.75 7.34
C ILE A 594 6.38 -36.66 6.12
N SER A 595 6.72 -36.13 4.94
CA SER A 595 7.02 -36.80 3.65
C SER A 595 5.86 -37.24 2.73
N PRO A 596 6.12 -37.35 1.40
CA PRO A 596 5.17 -36.78 0.45
C PRO A 596 4.41 -37.81 -0.39
N ALA A 597 3.09 -37.79 -0.26
CA ALA A 597 2.13 -38.39 -1.19
C ALA A 597 1.18 -37.31 -1.71
N GLY A 598 0.65 -37.48 -2.93
CA GLY A 598 -0.27 -36.51 -3.52
C GLY A 598 -1.64 -36.53 -2.84
N LEU A 599 -2.13 -35.36 -2.42
CA LEU A 599 -3.47 -35.23 -1.83
C LEU A 599 -4.54 -35.43 -2.90
N SER A 600 -5.68 -35.99 -2.50
CA SER A 600 -6.93 -35.92 -3.25
C SER A 600 -8.09 -35.89 -2.26
N LEU A 601 -8.98 -34.89 -2.39
CA LEU A 601 -10.04 -34.59 -1.44
C LEU A 601 -11.36 -35.26 -1.84
N ASN A 602 -12.16 -35.65 -0.84
CA ASN A 602 -13.37 -36.49 -0.95
C ASN A 602 -14.44 -35.98 0.03
N VAL A 603 -15.73 -36.04 -0.31
CA VAL A 603 -16.88 -35.68 0.55
C VAL A 603 -18.07 -36.60 0.18
N SER A 604 -18.96 -37.02 1.09
CA SER A 604 -20.22 -37.66 0.68
C SER A 604 -21.44 -37.41 1.59
N ALA A 605 -22.62 -37.66 1.01
CA ALA A 605 -23.92 -37.71 1.67
C ALA A 605 -24.61 -39.06 1.36
N VAL A 606 -25.37 -39.62 2.31
CA VAL A 606 -25.79 -41.03 2.28
C VAL A 606 -27.27 -41.20 2.64
N ASP A 607 -27.99 -41.99 1.84
CA ASP A 607 -29.02 -42.90 2.38
C ASP A 607 -29.10 -44.20 1.54
N GLY A 608 -28.08 -45.07 1.65
CA GLY A 608 -28.14 -46.43 1.07
C GLY A 608 -26.82 -47.11 0.66
N ALA A 609 -26.29 -47.96 1.55
CA ALA A 609 -25.26 -49.00 1.28
C ALA A 609 -23.82 -48.53 0.95
N LEU A 610 -22.87 -49.47 1.09
CA LEU A 610 -21.41 -49.23 1.15
C LEU A 610 -20.63 -50.38 0.50
N LEU A 611 -19.54 -50.08 -0.22
CA LEU A 611 -18.45 -51.01 -0.60
C LEU A 611 -17.19 -50.24 -1.05
N LEU A 612 -16.05 -50.94 -1.16
CA LEU A 612 -14.69 -50.38 -1.29
C LEU A 612 -14.11 -50.57 -2.71
N GLY A 613 -13.19 -49.68 -3.12
CA GLY A 613 -12.44 -49.73 -4.39
C GLY A 613 -10.98 -49.28 -4.23
N SER A 614 -10.14 -49.46 -5.27
CA SER A 614 -8.69 -49.17 -5.26
C SER A 614 -8.23 -48.44 -6.55
N GLU A 615 -6.93 -48.49 -6.89
CA GLU A 615 -6.19 -47.63 -7.84
C GLU A 615 -6.81 -47.33 -9.24
N GLU A 616 -7.86 -48.03 -9.67
CA GLU A 616 -8.55 -47.80 -10.95
C GLU A 616 -9.73 -46.80 -10.87
N GLU A 617 -10.18 -46.39 -9.67
CA GLU A 617 -11.32 -45.45 -9.52
C GLU A 617 -10.94 -44.07 -8.91
N PRO A 618 -11.31 -42.94 -9.54
CA PRO A 618 -11.05 -41.59 -9.02
C PRO A 618 -12.07 -41.11 -7.95
N LEU A 619 -11.59 -40.17 -7.11
CA LEU A 619 -12.25 -39.62 -5.92
C LEU A 619 -13.42 -38.64 -6.23
N ARG A 620 -14.27 -38.39 -5.22
CA ARG A 620 -15.65 -37.85 -5.32
C ARG A 620 -16.02 -36.99 -4.09
N ILE A 621 -16.61 -35.81 -4.32
CA ILE A 621 -17.07 -34.79 -3.34
C ILE A 621 -18.57 -34.49 -3.51
N SER A 622 -19.47 -35.01 -2.65
CA SER A 622 -20.94 -34.86 -2.75
C SER A 622 -21.60 -34.17 -1.54
N LEU A 623 -22.44 -33.16 -1.79
CA LEU A 623 -23.28 -32.49 -0.79
C LEU A 623 -24.78 -32.80 -1.03
N GLY A 624 -25.65 -32.40 -0.10
CA GLY A 624 -27.07 -32.16 -0.40
C GLY A 624 -27.24 -30.89 -1.24
N GLU A 625 -28.48 -30.50 -1.58
CA GLU A 625 -28.83 -29.35 -2.47
C GLU A 625 -28.25 -28.00 -2.00
N THR A 626 -26.95 -27.79 -2.22
CA THR A 626 -26.15 -26.73 -1.59
C THR A 626 -25.34 -26.00 -2.67
N PRO A 627 -25.56 -24.69 -2.85
CA PRO A 627 -24.74 -23.90 -3.76
C PRO A 627 -23.37 -23.59 -3.13
N ILE A 628 -22.29 -24.06 -3.75
CA ILE A 628 -20.90 -23.68 -3.39
C ILE A 628 -20.52 -22.44 -4.21
N GLN A 629 -20.13 -21.35 -3.55
CA GLN A 629 -19.62 -20.15 -4.21
C GLN A 629 -18.15 -20.32 -4.65
N SER A 630 -17.32 -20.87 -3.76
CA SER A 630 -15.87 -20.97 -3.98
C SER A 630 -15.17 -21.95 -3.02
N LEU A 631 -13.93 -22.31 -3.37
CA LEU A 631 -13.08 -23.27 -2.69
C LEU A 631 -11.60 -22.87 -2.81
N SER A 632 -10.85 -22.85 -1.71
CA SER A 632 -9.38 -22.66 -1.71
C SER A 632 -8.67 -23.54 -0.68
N PHE A 633 -7.36 -23.75 -0.88
CA PHE A 633 -6.49 -24.34 0.12
C PHE A 633 -5.08 -23.74 0.12
N LYS A 634 -4.51 -23.64 1.33
CA LYS A 634 -3.25 -22.98 1.67
C LYS A 634 -2.33 -23.92 2.45
N ILE A 635 -1.03 -23.80 2.25
CA ILE A 635 0.03 -24.38 3.10
C ILE A 635 0.40 -23.40 4.22
N GLU A 636 0.65 -23.90 5.44
CA GLU A 636 1.37 -23.11 6.45
C GLU A 636 2.69 -23.75 6.85
N ARG A 637 3.74 -22.92 6.87
CA ARG A 637 5.12 -23.36 7.11
C ARG A 637 5.46 -23.19 8.58
N VAL A 638 4.93 -24.09 9.41
CA VAL A 638 5.21 -24.15 10.85
C VAL A 638 6.72 -24.23 11.09
N GLN A 639 7.29 -23.20 11.71
CA GLN A 639 8.67 -23.27 12.23
C GLN A 639 8.64 -24.10 13.51
N GLU A 640 9.39 -25.20 13.53
CA GLU A 640 9.58 -26.01 14.73
C GLU A 640 10.41 -25.23 15.75
N ALA A 641 9.74 -24.69 16.78
CA ALA A 641 10.41 -24.16 17.95
C ALA A 641 10.97 -25.30 18.79
N GLU A 642 12.30 -25.38 18.95
CA GLU A 642 12.96 -26.40 19.79
C GLU A 642 12.65 -26.17 21.29
N GLY A 643 11.53 -26.71 21.77
CA GLY A 643 11.15 -26.70 23.19
C GLY A 643 9.92 -27.56 23.50
N ASP A 644 9.88 -28.15 24.70
CA ASP A 644 8.78 -29.03 25.14
C ASP A 644 7.42 -28.29 25.14
N LEU A 645 6.57 -28.62 24.14
CA LEU A 645 5.23 -28.06 24.00
C LEU A 645 4.26 -28.66 25.01
N SER A 646 4.18 -28.05 26.20
CA SER A 646 3.06 -28.30 27.10
C SER A 646 1.79 -27.61 26.60
N LEU A 647 0.64 -28.28 26.75
CA LEU A 647 -0.69 -27.90 26.25
C LEU A 647 -1.29 -26.58 26.79
N GLN A 648 -0.51 -25.77 27.52
CA GLN A 648 -0.93 -24.48 28.10
C GLN A 648 -0.48 -23.26 27.28
N ASN A 649 0.43 -23.43 26.31
CA ASN A 649 1.02 -22.31 25.57
C ASN A 649 0.27 -21.92 24.28
N LEU A 650 -0.77 -22.66 23.88
CA LEU A 650 -1.57 -22.42 22.68
C LEU A 650 -2.69 -21.38 22.89
N LEU A 651 -2.32 -20.19 23.37
CA LEU A 651 -3.18 -19.00 23.41
C LEU A 651 -2.52 -17.88 22.61
N ALA A 652 -2.88 -17.79 21.33
CA ALA A 652 -2.35 -16.78 20.42
C ALA A 652 -2.71 -15.36 20.87
N VAL A 653 -1.72 -14.46 20.84
CA VAL A 653 -1.88 -13.06 21.21
C VAL A 653 -2.01 -12.21 19.94
N ARG A 654 -3.16 -11.54 19.77
CA ARG A 654 -3.31 -10.43 18.82
C ARG A 654 -3.29 -9.12 19.62
N ASN A 655 -2.41 -8.20 19.25
CA ASN A 655 -2.30 -6.84 19.81
C ASN A 655 -2.22 -6.79 21.36
N GLY A 656 -1.46 -7.69 21.97
CA GLY A 656 -1.08 -7.63 23.38
C GLY A 656 -2.18 -7.92 24.43
N ARG A 657 -3.37 -8.41 24.02
CA ARG A 657 -4.47 -8.73 24.96
C ARG A 657 -4.96 -10.19 24.85
N PRO A 658 -5.29 -10.87 25.97
CA PRO A 658 -5.99 -12.16 25.94
C PRO A 658 -7.46 -11.98 25.55
N ILE A 659 -7.90 -12.64 24.48
CA ILE A 659 -9.22 -12.46 23.84
C ILE A 659 -10.42 -12.83 24.74
N ILE A 660 -10.20 -13.61 25.80
CA ILE A 660 -11.27 -14.22 26.62
C ILE A 660 -11.89 -13.25 27.65
N GLN A 661 -11.27 -12.09 27.95
CA GLN A 661 -11.72 -11.26 29.06
C GLN A 661 -12.90 -10.33 28.74
N ASP A 662 -13.00 -9.79 27.52
CA ASP A 662 -14.04 -8.81 27.15
C ASP A 662 -15.43 -9.46 26.92
N ILE A 663 -15.48 -10.76 26.58
CA ILE A 663 -16.73 -11.53 26.40
C ILE A 663 -17.48 -11.74 27.73
N ILE A 664 -16.81 -11.62 28.88
CA ILE A 664 -17.41 -11.87 30.20
C ILE A 664 -18.03 -10.60 30.81
N GLN A 665 -17.70 -9.39 30.32
CA GLN A 665 -18.27 -8.13 30.82
C GLN A 665 -19.49 -7.61 30.03
N SER A 666 -19.85 -8.24 28.90
CA SER A 666 -21.09 -7.94 28.15
C SER A 666 -22.27 -8.84 28.52
N LEU A 667 -22.11 -9.73 29.51
CA LEU A 667 -23.13 -10.65 30.02
C LEU A 667 -23.36 -10.50 31.55
N GLN A 668 -23.24 -9.26 32.05
CA GLN A 668 -23.72 -8.82 33.37
C GLN A 668 -24.50 -7.50 33.27
#